data_AF-A0A1A0MRX6-F1
#
_entry.id   AF-A0A1A0MRX6-F1
#
_cell.length_a   1.000
_cell.length_b   1.000
_cell.length_c   1.000
_cell.angle_alpha   90.00
_cell.angle_beta   90.00
_cell.angle_gamma   90.00
#
_symmetry.space_group_name_H-M   'P 1'
#
loop_
_entity.id
_entity.type
_entity.pdbx_description
1 polymer ?
#
loop_
_entity_poly.entity_id
_entity_poly.type
_entity_poly.pdbx_seq_one_letter_code
_entity_poly.pdbx_strand_id
1 'polypeptide(L)'
;MSSVPPLIVTLGGAMFTFPPGKEVTVGRGEASDVRIPDAGPGAKHVVSRLHLIIRVDPGVGQWVAIDKSRNGIFANRTRVPSAVISDDLVLAVGAPDGPQLHFRTATQVIPVAKYRQPPPQTAAPRPSQPAPPLPPRPVQRQSPPPPPRQPAPAPQRSSGPPPGAVTIGRHSTATIKVEDSLASRIHAYLVPAPTGTQLYDNGSGNGTFVNGHRVEAVTLRPGDVITVGNTDLVFTGGTAVQSRQAVATGGIEVRQVGLAIDGHQLLTNVSFDARPGTLTAVIGPSGAGKSTLIRLLGGVTKPTSGQVTFDGHDVHAHYASLRSRIGMVPQDDVVHRQLTVSQALNYAAELRLPPDTSKDDRSAVVERVLAELELTQHRDKRVDKLSGGQRKRASVALELLTGPSLLILDEPTSGLDPALDRQVMQMLRRLADAGRTVLVVTHSLTYLNMCDQVLLLAPGGKTVYAGPPQAVGSAMGTQDWADIFAWVSANPDAAHAVFLQNNPAANQPPAPPEPAGPLGAPARTSTGRQMLTVARRQLQLIFADRIYTSFLLLLPFILGAMSLIVPGDTGFGVATVGHSPNEPNQLLIVANIAAVFMGTALTIRDLVGERTIFRREQAVGLSAAAYLSAKIVVYSAFTAIQTAIVVAIVVIGKGAPTQGALLLGSATLDFYVSLTVAAIVSAILGLLLSSLARSSEQILPMLVVVIMLSIVFSGGMIPVTGRVGLDQASWFLPGRWGFAASASVVDLLKIAPLMSVDDQLWHHELRWWALDIGVLLLLGAVAGFVVYRRLRLPGGTKAGPPKAAMIAVAVVLAAGFVAGMTYLTRDSGNRPTQPTAPAAPPKAAVPTHRIDLANLLPDGKAVSAVMQSPPMANATIVTAETPRGGTATPPPCAGVADAGSSGTFAPGFTGMSGMELHNPADPNVWMVAYTVGYPAPQAAERIPAAATWPGCANTAVTFTADGQPPRQLAVGAVTSGAGTLTAVFTEPGRSCQHVLTTKVDVVIDVLACSSGGGAQATDLAKQIADKVS
;
A
#
# COMPACT_ATOMS: atom_id res chain seq x y z
N MET A 1 16.43 -38.64 -9.60
CA MET A 1 16.11 -37.41 -10.38
C MET A 1 17.35 -36.76 -11.02
N SER A 2 18.56 -37.27 -10.81
CA SER A 2 19.86 -36.67 -11.20
C SER A 2 20.29 -36.90 -12.67
N SER A 3 19.37 -37.21 -13.60
CA SER A 3 19.71 -37.53 -15.00
C SER A 3 19.01 -36.66 -16.05
N VAL A 4 18.23 -35.66 -15.65
CA VAL A 4 17.50 -34.81 -16.61
C VAL A 4 18.36 -33.59 -16.96
N PRO A 5 18.74 -33.37 -18.23
CA PRO A 5 19.51 -32.21 -18.64
C PRO A 5 18.73 -30.90 -18.44
N PRO A 6 19.42 -29.76 -18.23
CA PRO A 6 18.79 -28.44 -18.24
C PRO A 6 18.01 -28.19 -19.53
N LEU A 7 16.88 -27.50 -19.40
CA LEU A 7 16.03 -27.11 -20.52
C LEU A 7 16.42 -25.73 -21.02
N ILE A 8 16.67 -25.62 -22.32
CA ILE A 8 16.82 -24.36 -23.03
C ILE A 8 15.53 -24.10 -23.80
N VAL A 9 14.92 -22.93 -23.59
CA VAL A 9 13.74 -22.45 -24.32
C VAL A 9 14.15 -21.22 -25.12
N THR A 10 13.87 -21.21 -26.41
CA THR A 10 14.14 -20.06 -27.29
C THR A 10 12.82 -19.47 -27.81
N LEU A 11 12.68 -18.15 -27.70
CA LEU A 11 11.53 -17.38 -28.17
C LEU A 11 12.02 -16.11 -28.88
N GLY A 12 11.74 -15.96 -30.17
CA GLY A 12 12.06 -14.73 -30.91
C GLY A 12 13.54 -14.33 -30.86
N GLY A 13 14.45 -15.30 -30.75
CA GLY A 13 15.91 -15.09 -30.61
C GLY A 13 16.42 -14.92 -29.17
N ALA A 14 15.54 -14.74 -28.19
CA ALA A 14 15.90 -14.75 -26.78
C ALA A 14 15.98 -16.20 -26.25
N MET A 15 17.05 -16.52 -25.51
CA MET A 15 17.32 -17.86 -24.98
C MET A 15 17.20 -17.87 -23.46
N PHE A 16 16.46 -18.83 -22.91
CA PHE A 16 16.20 -18.99 -21.48
C PHE A 16 16.63 -20.39 -21.04
N THR A 17 17.44 -20.51 -19.98
CA THR A 17 17.94 -21.79 -19.49
C THR A 17 17.38 -22.10 -18.10
N PHE A 18 16.85 -23.31 -17.91
CA PHE A 18 16.19 -23.74 -16.68
C PHE A 18 16.79 -25.05 -16.16
N PRO A 19 17.14 -25.12 -14.85
CA PRO A 19 17.68 -26.33 -14.27
C PRO A 19 16.59 -27.41 -14.06
N PRO A 20 16.95 -28.70 -14.12
CA PRO A 20 16.04 -29.79 -13.78
C PRO A 20 15.53 -29.62 -12.34
N GLY A 21 14.20 -29.56 -12.17
CA GLY A 21 13.54 -29.35 -10.88
C GLY A 21 12.85 -27.99 -10.70
N LYS A 22 13.09 -27.02 -11.60
CA LYS A 22 12.30 -25.79 -11.66
C LYS A 22 11.04 -26.01 -12.51
N GLU A 23 9.88 -25.64 -11.96
CA GLU A 23 8.65 -25.47 -12.75
C GLU A 23 8.73 -24.11 -13.47
N VAL A 24 8.68 -24.13 -14.80
CA VAL A 24 8.85 -22.96 -15.67
C VAL A 24 7.49 -22.51 -16.17
N THR A 25 7.18 -21.24 -15.95
CA THR A 25 5.92 -20.63 -16.38
C THR A 25 6.10 -19.82 -17.66
N VAL A 26 5.20 -19.99 -18.63
CA VAL A 26 5.26 -19.27 -19.91
C VAL A 26 3.93 -18.58 -20.17
N GLY A 27 3.96 -17.30 -20.53
CA GLY A 27 2.75 -16.50 -20.75
C GLY A 27 3.05 -15.01 -20.95
N ARG A 28 2.00 -14.18 -21.04
CA ARG A 28 2.15 -12.71 -21.17
C ARG A 28 2.25 -11.96 -19.83
N GLY A 29 1.96 -12.64 -18.72
CA GLY A 29 1.99 -12.05 -17.38
C GLY A 29 3.40 -11.64 -16.96
N GLU A 30 3.51 -10.62 -16.11
CA GLU A 30 4.81 -10.14 -15.61
C GLU A 30 5.52 -11.15 -14.69
N ALA A 31 4.77 -12.11 -14.14
CA ALA A 31 5.30 -13.18 -13.29
C ALA A 31 5.75 -14.44 -14.08
N SER A 32 5.65 -14.44 -15.42
CA SER A 32 6.05 -15.58 -16.24
C SER A 32 7.57 -15.63 -16.43
N ASP A 33 8.17 -16.82 -16.25
CA ASP A 33 9.61 -17.03 -16.46
C ASP A 33 10.03 -16.80 -17.92
N VAL A 34 9.20 -17.23 -18.88
CA VAL A 34 9.34 -16.89 -20.30
C VAL A 34 8.17 -16.00 -20.70
N ARG A 35 8.44 -14.71 -20.87
CA ARG A 35 7.41 -13.72 -21.19
C ARG A 35 7.23 -13.58 -22.70
N ILE A 36 5.99 -13.77 -23.16
CA ILE A 36 5.59 -13.50 -24.54
C ILE A 36 4.97 -12.10 -24.58
N PRO A 37 5.60 -11.11 -25.25
CA PRO A 37 5.08 -9.74 -25.30
C PRO A 37 3.74 -9.67 -26.05
N ASP A 38 2.89 -8.71 -25.67
CA ASP A 38 1.64 -8.44 -26.38
C ASP A 38 1.92 -7.93 -27.80
N ALA A 39 1.09 -8.35 -28.75
CA ALA A 39 1.20 -7.95 -30.16
C ALA A 39 0.69 -6.51 -30.38
N GLY A 40 1.36 -5.50 -29.81
CA GLY A 40 1.09 -4.08 -30.05
C GLY A 40 -0.36 -3.61 -29.76
N PRO A 41 -0.66 -2.31 -30.01
CA PRO A 41 -2.00 -1.77 -29.83
C PRO A 41 -2.93 -2.25 -30.96
N GLY A 42 -4.00 -3.00 -30.61
CA GLY A 42 -5.07 -3.38 -31.54
C GLY A 42 -5.17 -4.87 -31.90
N ALA A 43 -4.19 -5.71 -31.51
CA ALA A 43 -4.30 -7.15 -31.70
C ALA A 43 -5.09 -7.81 -30.55
N LYS A 44 -5.94 -8.82 -30.86
CA LYS A 44 -6.60 -9.64 -29.84
C LYS A 44 -5.54 -10.37 -29.00
N HIS A 45 -5.66 -10.34 -27.67
CA HIS A 45 -4.74 -11.05 -26.78
C HIS A 45 -4.92 -12.58 -26.90
N VAL A 46 -4.14 -13.19 -27.81
CA VAL A 46 -4.20 -14.64 -28.06
C VAL A 46 -3.46 -15.44 -26.98
N VAL A 47 -2.52 -14.82 -26.25
CA VAL A 47 -1.73 -15.48 -25.20
C VAL A 47 -2.32 -15.17 -23.80
N SER A 48 -2.60 -16.22 -23.01
CA SER A 48 -3.04 -16.10 -21.61
C SER A 48 -1.93 -15.57 -20.68
N ARG A 49 -2.30 -14.94 -19.55
CA ARG A 49 -1.33 -14.41 -18.57
C ARG A 49 -0.37 -15.50 -18.06
N LEU A 50 -0.91 -16.66 -17.72
CA LEU A 50 -0.21 -17.93 -17.61
C LEU A 50 -0.75 -18.82 -18.72
N HIS A 51 0.10 -19.20 -19.67
CA HIS A 51 -0.33 -19.94 -20.85
C HIS A 51 -0.02 -21.42 -20.73
N LEU A 52 1.21 -21.76 -20.37
CA LEU A 52 1.63 -23.14 -20.16
C LEU A 52 2.64 -23.21 -19.02
N ILE A 53 2.77 -24.41 -18.47
CA ILE A 53 3.75 -24.75 -17.45
C ILE A 53 4.64 -25.86 -18.00
N ILE A 54 5.95 -25.72 -17.83
CA ILE A 54 6.92 -26.74 -18.21
C ILE A 54 7.58 -27.29 -16.94
N ARG A 55 7.54 -28.59 -16.76
CA ARG A 55 8.12 -29.26 -15.59
C ARG A 55 8.64 -30.64 -15.95
N VAL A 56 9.48 -31.20 -15.10
CA VAL A 56 9.91 -32.59 -15.22
C VAL A 56 8.80 -33.50 -14.72
N ASP A 57 8.35 -34.44 -15.55
CA ASP A 57 7.38 -35.47 -15.14
C ASP A 57 8.05 -36.41 -14.12
N PRO A 58 7.50 -36.54 -12.90
CA PRO A 58 8.11 -37.36 -11.85
C PRO A 58 8.08 -38.87 -12.15
N GLY A 59 7.19 -39.34 -13.04
CA GLY A 59 7.10 -40.75 -13.43
C GLY A 59 8.06 -41.14 -14.56
N VAL A 60 8.36 -40.21 -15.47
CA VAL A 60 9.11 -40.48 -16.71
C VAL A 60 10.50 -39.82 -16.73
N GLY A 61 10.73 -38.81 -15.90
CA GLY A 61 12.01 -38.09 -15.86
C GLY A 61 12.29 -37.27 -17.12
N GLN A 62 11.26 -36.79 -17.80
CA GLN A 62 11.37 -35.95 -19.00
C GLN A 62 10.68 -34.61 -18.80
N TRP A 63 11.12 -33.58 -19.51
CA TRP A 63 10.44 -32.30 -19.53
C TRP A 63 9.11 -32.42 -20.27
N VAL A 64 8.04 -31.90 -19.69
CA VAL A 64 6.69 -31.90 -20.26
C VAL A 64 6.12 -30.49 -20.16
N ALA A 65 5.65 -29.97 -21.29
CA ALA A 65 4.85 -28.75 -21.37
C ALA A 65 3.37 -29.09 -21.18
N ILE A 66 2.66 -28.36 -20.32
CA ILE A 66 1.27 -28.58 -19.96
C ILE A 66 0.48 -27.29 -20.21
N ASP A 67 -0.58 -27.36 -21.01
CA ASP A 67 -1.45 -26.23 -21.30
C ASP A 67 -2.21 -25.77 -20.03
N LYS A 68 -2.20 -24.47 -19.76
CA LYS A 68 -2.97 -23.79 -18.69
C LYS A 68 -3.81 -22.64 -19.25
N SER A 69 -3.89 -22.51 -20.56
CA SER A 69 -4.51 -21.39 -21.25
C SER A 69 -5.95 -21.68 -21.67
N ARG A 70 -6.65 -20.61 -22.10
CA ARG A 70 -7.95 -20.75 -22.78
C ARG A 70 -7.82 -21.08 -24.27
N ASN A 71 -6.71 -20.70 -24.90
CA ASN A 71 -6.55 -20.67 -26.35
C ASN A 71 -5.70 -21.83 -26.91
N GLY A 72 -5.04 -22.61 -26.05
CA GLY A 72 -4.33 -23.81 -26.45
C GLY A 72 -2.86 -23.62 -26.76
N ILE A 73 -2.10 -24.69 -26.56
CA ILE A 73 -0.77 -24.88 -27.17
C ILE A 73 -0.91 -25.82 -28.38
N PHE A 74 -0.07 -25.61 -29.40
CA PHE A 74 -0.15 -26.33 -30.67
C PHE A 74 1.20 -26.95 -31.02
N ALA A 75 1.22 -28.26 -31.27
CA ALA A 75 2.35 -29.00 -31.82
C ALA A 75 1.97 -29.42 -33.24
N ASN A 76 2.82 -29.12 -34.25
CA ASN A 76 2.51 -29.37 -35.67
C ASN A 76 1.12 -28.86 -36.09
N ARG A 77 0.77 -27.63 -35.66
CA ARG A 77 -0.54 -26.97 -35.88
C ARG A 77 -1.75 -27.71 -35.30
N THR A 78 -1.56 -28.79 -34.56
CA THR A 78 -2.61 -29.51 -33.84
C THR A 78 -2.62 -29.09 -32.38
N ARG A 79 -3.80 -28.80 -31.81
CA ARG A 79 -3.90 -28.44 -30.40
C ARG A 79 -3.61 -29.65 -29.51
N VAL A 80 -2.71 -29.50 -28.55
CA VAL A 80 -2.34 -30.56 -27.60
C VAL A 80 -2.54 -30.08 -26.16
N PRO A 81 -3.03 -30.93 -25.24
CA PRO A 81 -3.19 -30.56 -23.82
C PRO A 81 -1.84 -30.58 -23.07
N SER A 82 -0.89 -31.36 -23.57
CA SER A 82 0.48 -31.47 -23.08
C SER A 82 1.39 -32.02 -24.18
N ALA A 83 2.68 -31.71 -24.11
CA ALA A 83 3.69 -32.23 -25.02
C ALA A 83 4.97 -32.58 -24.26
N VAL A 84 5.52 -33.77 -24.53
CA VAL A 84 6.85 -34.16 -24.04
C VAL A 84 7.89 -33.41 -24.85
N ILE A 85 8.83 -32.74 -24.17
CA ILE A 85 9.82 -31.89 -24.80
C ILE A 85 10.98 -32.73 -25.33
N SER A 86 11.33 -32.49 -26.59
CA SER A 86 12.52 -32.99 -27.28
C SER A 86 13.25 -31.84 -27.99
N ASP A 87 14.50 -32.08 -28.42
CA ASP A 87 15.38 -31.05 -29.02
C ASP A 87 14.86 -30.44 -30.33
N ASP A 88 13.90 -31.10 -30.98
CA ASP A 88 13.29 -30.66 -32.24
C ASP A 88 11.83 -30.20 -32.07
N LEU A 89 11.30 -30.21 -30.84
CA LEU A 89 9.93 -29.81 -30.61
C LEU A 89 9.77 -28.30 -30.78
N VAL A 90 8.78 -27.90 -31.57
CA VAL A 90 8.30 -26.52 -31.68
C VAL A 90 6.86 -26.45 -31.20
N LEU A 91 6.59 -25.58 -30.23
CA LEU A 91 5.23 -25.33 -29.74
C LEU A 91 4.80 -23.91 -30.09
N ALA A 92 3.70 -23.79 -30.84
CA ALA A 92 3.03 -22.51 -31.06
C ALA A 92 2.03 -22.23 -29.93
N VAL A 93 1.98 -20.97 -29.48
CA VAL A 93 1.23 -20.57 -28.28
C VAL A 93 0.01 -19.73 -28.63
N GLY A 94 -1.17 -20.15 -28.20
CA GLY A 94 -2.45 -19.45 -28.34
C GLY A 94 -3.14 -19.58 -29.71
N ALA A 95 -2.39 -19.83 -30.78
CA ALA A 95 -2.92 -20.16 -32.09
C ALA A 95 -1.93 -21.06 -32.83
N PRO A 96 -2.37 -21.81 -33.88
CA PRO A 96 -1.48 -22.63 -34.71
C PRO A 96 -0.30 -21.84 -35.31
N ASP A 97 -0.52 -20.56 -35.59
CA ASP A 97 0.49 -19.64 -36.15
C ASP A 97 0.97 -18.60 -35.11
N GLY A 98 0.77 -18.90 -33.82
CA GLY A 98 1.19 -18.04 -32.71
C GLY A 98 2.70 -18.04 -32.46
N PRO A 99 3.18 -17.30 -31.45
CA PRO A 99 4.59 -17.27 -31.06
C PRO A 99 5.13 -18.68 -30.82
N GLN A 100 6.28 -18.99 -31.44
CA GLN A 100 6.89 -20.32 -31.42
C GLN A 100 7.95 -20.42 -30.33
N LEU A 101 7.82 -21.46 -29.51
CA LEU A 101 8.82 -21.88 -28.53
C LEU A 101 9.62 -23.04 -29.12
N HIS A 102 10.94 -22.89 -29.16
CA HIS A 102 11.86 -23.96 -29.51
C HIS A 102 12.50 -24.49 -28.23
N PHE A 103 12.68 -25.80 -28.14
CA PHE A 103 13.27 -26.44 -26.98
C PHE A 103 14.56 -27.15 -27.34
N ARG A 104 15.56 -27.07 -26.47
CA ARG A 104 16.77 -27.90 -26.54
C ARG A 104 17.12 -28.38 -25.15
N THR A 105 17.42 -29.64 -25.01
CA THR A 105 18.01 -30.22 -23.81
C THR A 105 19.53 -30.16 -23.96
N ALA A 106 20.22 -29.65 -22.95
CA ALA A 106 21.66 -29.49 -23.00
C ALA A 106 22.36 -30.86 -22.90
N THR A 107 22.43 -31.60 -24.01
CA THR A 107 23.10 -32.90 -24.10
C THR A 107 24.52 -32.73 -24.66
N GLN A 108 25.35 -31.93 -23.98
CA GLN A 108 26.80 -31.95 -24.20
C GLN A 108 27.53 -31.79 -22.87
N VAL A 109 27.95 -32.94 -22.34
CA VAL A 109 29.07 -33.00 -21.40
C VAL A 109 30.31 -32.62 -22.21
N ILE A 110 30.87 -31.43 -21.97
CA ILE A 110 32.23 -31.11 -22.41
C ILE A 110 33.16 -32.13 -21.73
N PRO A 111 33.94 -32.94 -22.47
CA PRO A 111 34.94 -33.79 -21.86
C PRO A 111 36.05 -32.90 -21.30
N VAL A 112 36.03 -32.70 -19.99
CA VAL A 112 37.15 -32.11 -19.25
C VAL A 112 38.35 -33.02 -19.46
N ALA A 113 39.46 -32.45 -19.94
CA ALA A 113 40.75 -33.12 -19.98
C ALA A 113 41.04 -33.71 -18.59
N LYS A 114 41.28 -35.04 -18.54
CA LYS A 114 41.47 -35.83 -17.32
C LYS A 114 42.48 -35.15 -16.38
N TYR A 115 41.99 -34.50 -15.33
CA TYR A 115 42.81 -34.11 -14.19
C TYR A 115 42.95 -35.33 -13.28
N ARG A 116 44.18 -35.83 -13.14
CA ARG A 116 44.51 -37.01 -12.33
C ARG A 116 44.55 -36.58 -10.86
N GLN A 117 43.58 -36.98 -10.06
CA GLN A 117 43.67 -36.86 -8.60
C GLN A 117 44.87 -37.70 -8.09
N PRO A 118 45.69 -37.20 -7.15
CA PRO A 118 46.61 -38.05 -6.41
C PRO A 118 45.80 -39.03 -5.55
N PRO A 119 46.32 -40.25 -5.30
CA PRO A 119 45.56 -41.30 -4.63
C PRO A 119 45.20 -40.89 -3.18
N PRO A 120 44.02 -41.32 -2.70
CA PRO A 120 43.59 -41.04 -1.34
C PRO A 120 44.51 -41.76 -0.36
N GLN A 121 45.19 -41.01 0.51
CA GLN A 121 45.86 -41.58 1.67
C GLN A 121 44.78 -42.04 2.65
N THR A 122 44.66 -43.35 2.81
CA THR A 122 43.86 -44.00 3.84
C THR A 122 44.42 -43.65 5.22
N ALA A 123 43.72 -42.78 5.96
CA ALA A 123 44.02 -42.54 7.36
C ALA A 123 43.57 -43.75 8.19
N ALA A 124 44.53 -44.43 8.82
CA ALA A 124 44.28 -45.47 9.81
C ALA A 124 43.61 -44.89 11.07
N PRO A 125 42.79 -45.67 11.80
CA PRO A 125 42.13 -45.21 13.01
C PRO A 125 43.16 -45.03 14.14
N ARG A 126 43.25 -43.83 14.71
CA ARG A 126 44.09 -43.56 15.89
C ARG A 126 43.41 -44.09 17.16
N PRO A 127 44.14 -44.76 18.07
CA PRO A 127 43.64 -45.10 19.39
C PRO A 127 43.53 -43.84 20.27
N SER A 128 42.52 -43.83 21.13
CA SER A 128 42.27 -42.81 22.16
C SER A 128 43.41 -42.75 23.17
N GLN A 129 44.16 -41.65 23.19
CA GLN A 129 45.05 -41.28 24.29
C GLN A 129 44.50 -40.04 25.02
N PRO A 130 44.63 -39.97 26.36
CA PRO A 130 44.22 -38.80 27.14
C PRO A 130 45.13 -37.60 26.83
N ALA A 131 44.55 -36.41 26.79
CA ALA A 131 45.26 -35.16 26.53
C ALA A 131 46.38 -34.90 27.56
N PRO A 132 47.58 -34.46 27.15
CA PRO A 132 48.63 -34.03 28.08
C PRO A 132 48.29 -32.64 28.68
N PRO A 133 48.76 -32.32 29.89
CA PRO A 133 48.54 -31.02 30.50
C PRO A 133 49.29 -29.94 29.72
N LEU A 134 48.61 -28.82 29.46
CA LEU A 134 49.19 -27.61 28.86
C LEU A 134 50.42 -27.14 29.67
N PRO A 135 51.55 -26.79 29.03
CA PRO A 135 52.63 -26.11 29.72
C PRO A 135 52.21 -24.68 30.12
N PRO A 136 52.68 -24.16 31.26
CA PRO A 136 52.37 -22.79 31.68
C PRO A 136 52.96 -21.80 30.67
N ARG A 137 52.11 -20.89 30.17
CA ARG A 137 52.52 -19.77 29.31
C ARG A 137 53.60 -18.93 30.02
N PRO A 138 54.63 -18.44 29.31
CA PRO A 138 55.52 -17.42 29.85
C PRO A 138 54.70 -16.18 30.17
N VAL A 139 54.78 -15.72 31.43
CA VAL A 139 54.27 -14.42 31.83
C VAL A 139 55.17 -13.35 31.20
N GLN A 140 54.84 -12.92 29.98
CA GLN A 140 55.26 -11.61 29.52
C GLN A 140 54.57 -10.59 30.42
N ARG A 141 55.37 -9.85 31.20
CA ARG A 141 54.93 -8.63 31.88
C ARG A 141 54.44 -7.65 30.83
N GLN A 142 53.15 -7.69 30.54
CA GLN A 142 52.46 -6.61 29.86
C GLN A 142 52.50 -5.41 30.80
N SER A 143 53.14 -4.33 30.38
CA SER A 143 52.94 -3.01 30.96
C SER A 143 51.44 -2.76 31.07
N PRO A 144 50.92 -2.30 32.22
CA PRO A 144 49.50 -2.07 32.37
C PRO A 144 49.04 -1.05 31.31
N PRO A 145 47.84 -1.25 30.70
CA PRO A 145 47.28 -0.24 29.82
C PRO A 145 47.15 1.07 30.62
N PRO A 146 47.44 2.23 29.99
CA PRO A 146 47.26 3.50 30.67
C PRO A 146 45.80 3.59 31.15
N PRO A 147 45.55 4.10 32.37
CA PRO A 147 44.20 4.18 32.90
C PRO A 147 43.31 5.00 31.95
N PRO A 148 42.01 4.68 31.84
CA PRO A 148 41.08 5.52 31.10
C PRO A 148 41.12 6.92 31.73
N ARG A 149 41.71 7.87 31.03
CA ARG A 149 41.77 9.25 31.49
C ARG A 149 40.34 9.78 31.48
N GLN A 150 39.90 10.25 32.64
CA GLN A 150 38.71 11.09 32.73
C GLN A 150 38.80 12.18 31.66
N PRO A 151 37.76 12.38 30.83
CA PRO A 151 37.76 13.48 29.89
C PRO A 151 37.95 14.77 30.69
N ALA A 152 38.96 15.56 30.33
CA ALA A 152 39.12 16.91 30.85
C ALA A 152 37.78 17.65 30.70
N PRO A 153 37.41 18.54 31.65
CA PRO A 153 36.15 19.26 31.57
C PRO A 153 36.02 19.92 30.20
N ALA A 154 34.92 19.62 29.51
CA ALA A 154 34.64 20.14 28.18
C ALA A 154 34.78 21.66 28.21
N PRO A 155 35.62 22.27 27.34
CA PRO A 155 35.77 23.71 27.29
C PRO A 155 34.41 24.37 27.05
N GLN A 156 34.11 25.43 27.82
CA GLN A 156 32.89 26.21 27.65
C GLN A 156 32.82 26.76 26.21
N ARG A 157 31.63 26.66 25.60
CA ARG A 157 31.33 27.16 24.24
C ARG A 157 31.76 28.63 24.09
N SER A 158 32.76 28.90 23.27
CA SER A 158 32.92 30.21 22.64
C SER A 158 32.04 30.27 21.38
N SER A 159 31.39 31.41 21.13
CA SER A 159 30.48 31.65 20.00
C SER A 159 31.22 31.88 18.66
N GLY A 160 32.33 31.18 18.43
CA GLY A 160 33.18 31.31 17.26
C GLY A 160 34.67 31.05 17.54
N PRO A 161 35.50 30.98 16.49
CA PRO A 161 36.95 30.80 16.61
C PRO A 161 37.58 32.00 17.35
N PRO A 162 38.44 31.79 18.36
CA PRO A 162 39.13 32.87 19.05
C PRO A 162 40.16 33.57 18.14
N PRO A 163 40.54 34.83 18.44
CA PRO A 163 41.59 35.53 17.70
C PRO A 163 42.90 34.71 17.67
N GLY A 164 43.46 34.50 16.48
CA GLY A 164 44.68 33.71 16.28
C GLY A 164 44.47 32.20 16.05
N ALA A 165 43.23 31.70 16.07
CA ALA A 165 42.94 30.32 15.68
C ALA A 165 43.12 30.10 14.16
N VAL A 166 43.65 28.94 13.79
CA VAL A 166 43.76 28.53 12.38
C VAL A 166 42.44 27.87 11.98
N THR A 167 41.71 28.49 11.06
CA THR A 167 40.37 28.05 10.67
C THR A 167 40.40 27.10 9.48
N ILE A 168 39.53 26.10 9.47
CA ILE A 168 39.35 25.12 8.39
C ILE A 168 37.94 25.27 7.84
N GLY A 169 37.78 25.41 6.53
CA GLY A 169 36.44 25.51 5.93
C GLY A 169 36.43 25.76 4.43
N ARG A 170 35.23 25.78 3.83
CA ARG A 170 35.05 25.98 2.39
C ARG A 170 35.28 27.42 1.92
N HIS A 171 35.02 28.38 2.79
CA HIS A 171 35.03 29.79 2.40
C HIS A 171 36.47 30.31 2.26
N SER A 172 36.69 31.27 1.37
CA SER A 172 38.02 31.88 1.12
C SER A 172 38.62 32.60 2.34
N THR A 173 37.79 32.91 3.34
CA THR A 173 38.23 33.51 4.61
C THR A 173 38.79 32.49 5.60
N ALA A 174 38.63 31.18 5.34
CA ALA A 174 39.24 30.16 6.17
C ALA A 174 40.74 30.06 5.87
N THR A 175 41.56 29.90 6.91
CA THR A 175 43.01 29.78 6.76
C THR A 175 43.40 28.55 5.94
N ILE A 176 42.69 27.44 6.15
CA ILE A 176 42.84 26.20 5.42
C ILE A 176 41.55 26.00 4.62
N LYS A 177 41.66 26.22 3.31
CA LYS A 177 40.54 26.09 2.38
C LYS A 177 40.31 24.63 2.02
N VAL A 178 39.05 24.18 2.17
CA VAL A 178 38.59 22.84 1.77
C VAL A 178 37.61 22.99 0.60
N GLU A 179 37.99 22.53 -0.58
CA GLU A 179 37.16 22.62 -1.80
C GLU A 179 36.06 21.53 -1.84
N ASP A 180 35.18 21.55 -0.85
CA ASP A 180 34.14 20.53 -0.68
C ASP A 180 32.80 21.18 -0.29
N SER A 181 31.73 20.92 -1.07
CA SER A 181 30.39 21.47 -0.84
C SER A 181 29.76 21.03 0.49
N LEU A 182 30.24 19.94 1.09
CA LEU A 182 29.80 19.43 2.38
C LEU A 182 30.54 20.07 3.56
N ALA A 183 31.61 20.82 3.31
CA ALA A 183 32.27 21.60 4.33
C ALA A 183 31.51 22.92 4.58
N SER A 184 31.21 23.20 5.86
CA SER A 184 30.74 24.53 6.27
C SER A 184 31.78 25.62 5.94
N ARG A 185 31.31 26.86 5.82
CA ARG A 185 32.11 28.05 5.50
C ARG A 185 33.34 28.17 6.40
N ILE A 186 33.12 28.05 7.71
CA ILE A 186 34.14 27.80 8.74
C ILE A 186 33.67 26.56 9.50
N HIS A 187 34.29 25.43 9.20
CA HIS A 187 33.87 24.11 9.66
C HIS A 187 34.44 23.77 11.03
N ALA A 188 35.73 23.99 11.21
CA ALA A 188 36.48 23.70 12.42
C ALA A 188 37.61 24.71 12.59
N TYR A 189 38.23 24.73 13.76
CA TYR A 189 39.40 25.56 14.00
C TYR A 189 40.39 24.88 14.95
N LEU A 190 41.66 25.22 14.77
CA LEU A 190 42.79 24.74 15.54
C LEU A 190 43.28 25.84 16.47
N VAL A 191 43.44 25.50 17.75
CA VAL A 191 43.98 26.39 18.79
C VAL A 191 45.27 25.77 19.34
N PRO A 192 46.42 26.45 19.24
CA PRO A 192 47.64 26.03 19.92
C PRO A 192 47.43 26.05 21.43
N ALA A 193 47.74 24.96 22.13
CA ALA A 193 47.70 24.91 23.59
C ALA A 193 48.99 24.27 24.15
N PRO A 194 49.33 24.50 25.44
CA PRO A 194 50.53 23.94 26.05
C PRO A 194 50.58 22.42 26.02
N THR A 195 49.42 21.76 25.98
CA THR A 195 49.26 20.30 25.94
C THR A 195 49.29 19.71 24.51
N GLY A 196 49.49 20.54 23.49
CA GLY A 196 49.33 20.20 22.08
C GLY A 196 48.15 20.93 21.44
N THR A 197 48.11 20.95 20.11
CA THR A 197 47.09 21.67 19.35
C THR A 197 45.73 21.01 19.51
N GLN A 198 44.73 21.82 19.86
CA GLN A 198 43.35 21.38 20.03
C GLN A 198 42.52 21.73 18.78
N LEU A 199 41.76 20.76 18.28
CA LEU A 199 40.78 20.92 17.22
C LEU A 199 39.40 21.07 17.84
N TYR A 200 38.65 22.07 17.37
CA TYR A 200 37.26 22.30 17.76
C TYR A 200 36.35 22.29 16.54
N ASP A 201 35.23 21.58 16.63
CA ASP A 201 34.15 21.68 15.66
C ASP A 201 33.39 23.01 15.88
N ASN A 202 33.17 23.77 14.81
CA ASN A 202 32.50 25.07 14.88
C ASN A 202 30.98 24.95 14.69
N GLY A 203 30.36 23.91 15.27
CA GLY A 203 28.96 23.60 15.03
C GLY A 203 28.69 23.24 13.57
N SER A 204 29.62 22.50 12.95
CA SER A 204 29.56 22.21 11.52
C SER A 204 28.31 21.39 11.16
N GLY A 205 27.81 21.59 9.94
CA GLY A 205 26.60 20.92 9.48
C GLY A 205 26.74 19.39 9.50
N ASN A 206 27.84 18.89 8.94
CA ASN A 206 28.11 17.46 8.76
C ASN A 206 28.97 16.83 9.88
N GLY A 207 29.52 17.64 10.78
CA GLY A 207 30.44 17.19 11.84
C GLY A 207 31.89 17.11 11.38
N THR A 208 32.79 17.38 12.32
CA THR A 208 34.23 17.11 12.18
C THR A 208 34.54 15.72 12.72
N PHE A 209 35.38 14.96 12.01
CA PHE A 209 35.82 13.63 12.45
C PHE A 209 37.34 13.59 12.56
N VAL A 210 37.84 12.81 13.51
CA VAL A 210 39.26 12.50 13.67
C VAL A 210 39.41 11.00 13.77
N ASN A 211 40.21 10.42 12.87
CA ASN A 211 40.42 8.98 12.76
C ASN A 211 39.09 8.19 12.71
N GLY A 212 38.14 8.67 11.91
CA GLY A 212 36.82 8.05 11.73
C GLY A 212 35.80 8.32 12.85
N HIS A 213 36.18 8.96 13.95
CA HIS A 213 35.27 9.27 15.06
C HIS A 213 34.86 10.75 15.06
N ARG A 214 33.56 11.01 15.27
CA ARG A 214 33.04 12.38 15.34
C ARG A 214 33.51 13.05 16.63
N VAL A 215 34.06 14.26 16.52
CA VAL A 215 34.57 15.02 17.66
C VAL A 215 33.91 16.39 17.75
N GLU A 216 33.69 16.87 18.98
CA GLU A 216 33.33 18.28 19.22
C GLU A 216 34.57 19.09 19.61
N ALA A 217 35.47 18.49 20.39
CA ALA A 217 36.81 19.00 20.66
C ALA A 217 37.78 17.84 20.91
N VAL A 218 39.02 17.92 20.42
CA VAL A 218 40.05 16.90 20.64
C VAL A 218 41.46 17.49 20.56
N THR A 219 42.40 16.96 21.35
CA THR A 219 43.83 17.28 21.20
C THR A 219 44.44 16.37 20.14
N LEU A 220 45.04 16.97 19.10
CA LEU A 220 45.60 16.25 17.96
C LEU A 220 47.04 15.77 18.22
N ARG A 221 47.39 14.66 17.59
CA ARG A 221 48.75 14.10 17.52
C ARG A 221 49.22 14.08 16.06
N PRO A 222 50.52 14.32 15.79
CA PRO A 222 51.04 14.17 14.44
C PRO A 222 50.68 12.81 13.85
N GLY A 223 50.11 12.79 12.66
CA GLY A 223 49.56 11.61 11.98
C GLY A 223 48.05 11.45 12.10
N ASP A 224 47.36 12.18 12.99
CA ASP A 224 45.90 12.16 13.07
C ASP A 224 45.27 12.65 11.75
N VAL A 225 44.24 11.95 11.31
CA VAL A 225 43.47 12.28 10.10
C VAL A 225 42.21 13.02 10.50
N ILE A 226 42.11 14.29 10.09
CA ILE A 226 40.94 15.14 10.25
C ILE A 226 40.10 15.04 8.98
N THR A 227 38.88 14.55 9.11
CA THR A 227 37.94 14.45 7.99
C THR A 227 36.91 15.58 8.06
N VAL A 228 36.82 16.35 6.96
CA VAL A 228 35.89 17.46 6.77
C VAL A 228 35.16 17.25 5.44
N GLY A 229 33.86 16.92 5.50
CA GLY A 229 33.13 16.50 4.30
C GLY A 229 33.71 15.21 3.71
N ASN A 230 34.02 15.24 2.41
CA ASN A 230 34.71 14.17 1.68
C ASN A 230 36.24 14.37 1.63
N THR A 231 36.80 15.37 2.32
CA THR A 231 38.25 15.66 2.34
C THR A 231 38.92 15.17 3.61
N ASP A 232 40.08 14.53 3.48
CA ASP A 232 40.94 14.14 4.59
C ASP A 232 42.19 15.03 4.68
N LEU A 233 42.45 15.55 5.86
CA LEU A 233 43.60 16.40 6.19
C LEU A 233 44.45 15.68 7.25
N VAL A 234 45.73 15.48 6.98
CA VAL A 234 46.67 14.86 7.93
C VAL A 234 47.33 15.96 8.75
N PHE A 235 47.24 15.86 10.07
CA PHE A 235 47.90 16.80 10.98
C PHE A 235 49.40 16.46 11.09
N THR A 236 50.27 17.43 10.80
CA THR A 236 51.74 17.22 10.78
C THR A 236 52.45 17.84 11.99
N GLY A 237 51.76 18.65 12.80
CA GLY A 237 52.28 19.29 14.01
C GLY A 237 52.10 20.82 14.01
N GLY A 238 52.18 21.45 15.19
CA GLY A 238 51.87 22.88 15.34
C GLY A 238 50.43 23.17 14.90
N THR A 239 50.23 23.97 13.86
CA THR A 239 48.91 24.14 13.20
C THR A 239 48.94 23.71 11.73
N ALA A 240 49.98 22.99 11.32
CA ALA A 240 50.15 22.55 9.96
C ALA A 240 49.31 21.30 9.68
N VAL A 241 48.59 21.35 8.57
CA VAL A 241 47.72 20.28 8.10
C VAL A 241 47.96 20.14 6.60
N GLN A 242 48.19 18.92 6.14
CA GLN A 242 48.38 18.62 4.72
C GLN A 242 47.15 17.90 4.20
N SER A 243 46.65 18.29 3.03
CA SER A 243 45.64 17.47 2.37
C SER A 243 46.24 16.10 2.12
N ARG A 244 45.55 15.05 2.57
CA ARG A 244 45.90 13.69 2.13
C ARG A 244 45.59 13.66 0.64
N GLN A 245 46.61 13.77 -0.22
CA GLN A 245 46.42 13.40 -1.62
C GLN A 245 45.93 11.96 -1.59
N ALA A 246 44.84 11.67 -2.32
CA ALA A 246 44.33 10.32 -2.47
C ALA A 246 45.52 9.43 -2.84
N VAL A 247 45.92 8.55 -1.92
CA VAL A 247 47.05 7.65 -2.14
C VAL A 247 46.73 6.90 -3.44
N ALA A 248 47.74 6.65 -4.28
CA ALA A 248 47.59 5.88 -5.52
C ALA A 248 47.01 4.45 -5.31
N THR A 249 46.76 4.06 -4.05
CA THR A 249 46.12 2.83 -3.57
C THR A 249 44.75 3.09 -2.89
N GLY A 250 43.99 4.10 -3.32
CA GLY A 250 42.61 4.36 -2.84
C GLY A 250 41.58 3.37 -3.41
N GLY A 251 40.29 3.60 -3.13
CA GLY A 251 39.17 2.81 -3.67
C GLY A 251 38.49 1.89 -2.66
N ILE A 252 37.68 0.95 -3.15
CA ILE A 252 37.00 -0.04 -2.32
C ILE A 252 37.76 -1.37 -2.34
N GLU A 253 38.01 -1.92 -1.16
CA GLU A 253 38.59 -3.25 -0.98
C GLU A 253 37.62 -4.14 -0.20
N VAL A 254 37.37 -5.31 -0.74
CA VAL A 254 36.47 -6.31 -0.17
C VAL A 254 37.28 -7.55 0.08
N ARG A 255 37.40 -7.95 1.35
CA ARG A 255 38.23 -9.08 1.78
C ARG A 255 37.36 -10.10 2.50
N GLN A 256 37.17 -11.26 1.87
CA GLN A 256 36.51 -12.44 2.42
C GLN A 256 35.14 -12.18 3.06
N VAL A 257 34.37 -11.29 2.44
CA VAL A 257 33.08 -10.87 2.98
C VAL A 257 32.08 -12.00 2.92
N GLY A 258 31.46 -12.28 4.07
CA GLY A 258 30.35 -13.22 4.21
C GLY A 258 29.15 -12.56 4.89
N LEU A 259 27.96 -13.03 4.55
CA LEU A 259 26.72 -12.61 5.19
C LEU A 259 25.82 -13.82 5.42
N ALA A 260 25.47 -14.07 6.68
CA ALA A 260 24.44 -15.01 7.08
C ALA A 260 23.25 -14.26 7.73
N ILE A 261 22.03 -14.58 7.32
CA ILE A 261 20.79 -14.07 7.93
C ILE A 261 19.92 -15.26 8.30
N ASP A 262 19.47 -15.34 9.56
CA ASP A 262 18.60 -16.41 10.06
C ASP A 262 19.11 -17.83 9.74
N GLY A 263 20.43 -18.02 9.79
CA GLY A 263 21.09 -19.31 9.49
C GLY A 263 21.28 -19.60 7.99
N HIS A 264 20.82 -18.73 7.10
CA HIS A 264 21.03 -18.85 5.65
C HIS A 264 22.23 -18.02 5.20
N GLN A 265 23.21 -18.67 4.56
CA GLN A 265 24.36 -18.00 3.98
C GLN A 265 23.97 -17.32 2.65
N LEU A 266 24.00 -16.00 2.62
CA LEU A 266 23.67 -15.19 1.43
C LEU A 266 24.90 -14.81 0.61
N LEU A 267 26.06 -14.61 1.27
CA LEU A 267 27.35 -14.37 0.64
C LEU A 267 28.44 -15.20 1.31
N THR A 268 29.37 -15.73 0.52
CA THR A 268 30.42 -16.63 0.98
C THR A 268 31.77 -16.22 0.37
N ASN A 269 32.67 -15.71 1.22
CA ASN A 269 34.04 -15.35 0.83
C ASN A 269 34.10 -14.50 -0.46
N VAL A 270 33.40 -13.38 -0.46
CA VAL A 270 33.48 -12.41 -1.57
C VAL A 270 34.74 -11.57 -1.39
N SER A 271 35.63 -11.61 -2.38
CA SER A 271 36.86 -10.81 -2.40
C SER A 271 37.08 -10.14 -3.75
N PHE A 272 37.31 -8.83 -3.76
CA PHE A 272 37.72 -8.04 -4.93
C PHE A 272 38.15 -6.62 -4.51
N ASP A 273 38.82 -5.93 -5.43
CA ASP A 273 39.24 -4.54 -5.28
C ASP A 273 38.67 -3.72 -6.45
N ALA A 274 38.21 -2.49 -6.22
CA ALA A 274 37.92 -1.53 -7.28
C ALA A 274 38.55 -0.18 -6.96
N ARG A 275 39.39 0.31 -7.87
CA ARG A 275 40.27 1.46 -7.65
C ARG A 275 39.57 2.78 -8.03
N PRO A 276 40.09 3.95 -7.64
CA PRO A 276 39.66 5.23 -8.19
C PRO A 276 39.90 5.21 -9.69
N GLY A 277 38.98 5.77 -10.45
CA GLY A 277 39.08 5.77 -11.91
C GLY A 277 38.49 4.54 -12.60
N THR A 278 38.08 3.50 -11.85
CA THR A 278 37.63 2.24 -12.45
C THR A 278 36.11 2.12 -12.52
N LEU A 279 35.61 1.64 -13.65
CA LEU A 279 34.25 1.14 -13.84
C LEU A 279 34.24 -0.38 -13.66
N THR A 280 33.67 -0.86 -12.55
CA THR A 280 33.60 -2.28 -12.19
C THR A 280 32.17 -2.78 -12.33
N ALA A 281 31.95 -3.79 -13.20
CA ALA A 281 30.66 -4.45 -13.34
C ALA A 281 30.52 -5.62 -12.37
N VAL A 282 29.42 -5.70 -11.63
CA VAL A 282 29.04 -6.84 -10.80
C VAL A 282 27.95 -7.62 -11.53
N ILE A 283 28.27 -8.84 -11.92
CA ILE A 283 27.41 -9.69 -12.74
C ILE A 283 27.24 -11.06 -12.09
N GLY A 284 26.25 -11.81 -12.57
CA GLY A 284 25.99 -13.17 -12.13
C GLY A 284 24.51 -13.54 -12.26
N PRO A 285 24.17 -14.83 -12.11
CA PRO A 285 22.80 -15.31 -12.19
C PRO A 285 21.85 -14.64 -11.18
N SER A 286 20.55 -14.75 -11.43
CA SER A 286 19.53 -14.35 -10.44
C SER A 286 19.74 -15.14 -9.15
N GLY A 287 19.69 -14.46 -8.00
CA GLY A 287 19.97 -15.08 -6.70
C GLY A 287 21.45 -15.24 -6.33
N ALA A 288 22.39 -14.79 -7.17
CA ALA A 288 23.83 -14.81 -6.86
C ALA A 288 24.28 -13.82 -5.77
N GLY A 289 23.35 -13.09 -5.14
CA GLY A 289 23.69 -12.15 -4.05
C GLY A 289 24.17 -10.76 -4.48
N LYS A 290 24.02 -10.37 -5.77
CA LYS A 290 24.45 -9.04 -6.28
C LYS A 290 23.88 -7.86 -5.48
N SER A 291 22.55 -7.81 -5.32
CA SER A 291 21.89 -6.74 -4.54
C SER A 291 22.24 -6.81 -3.04
N THR A 292 22.55 -8.00 -2.52
CA THR A 292 23.03 -8.19 -1.15
C THR A 292 24.43 -7.61 -0.96
N LEU A 293 25.32 -7.85 -1.93
CA LEU A 293 26.68 -7.32 -1.93
C LEU A 293 26.67 -5.79 -1.92
N ILE A 294 25.96 -5.13 -2.84
CA ILE A 294 25.96 -3.65 -2.88
C ILE A 294 25.39 -3.01 -1.61
N ARG A 295 24.49 -3.70 -0.88
CA ARG A 295 23.99 -3.22 0.42
C ARG A 295 25.08 -3.26 1.50
N LEU A 296 25.98 -4.24 1.46
CA LEU A 296 27.16 -4.28 2.33
C LEU A 296 28.14 -3.18 1.95
N LEU A 297 28.47 -3.06 0.66
CA LEU A 297 29.39 -2.02 0.18
C LEU A 297 28.89 -0.61 0.47
N GLY A 298 27.57 -0.40 0.43
CA GLY A 298 26.92 0.86 0.80
C GLY A 298 26.74 1.08 2.31
N GLY A 299 27.21 0.17 3.16
CA GLY A 299 27.09 0.25 4.63
C GLY A 299 25.67 0.07 5.20
N VAL A 300 24.69 -0.33 4.36
CA VAL A 300 23.28 -0.52 4.76
C VAL A 300 23.10 -1.79 5.59
N THR A 301 23.81 -2.86 5.22
CA THR A 301 23.86 -4.13 5.93
C THR A 301 25.29 -4.35 6.44
N LYS A 302 25.48 -5.09 7.54
CA LYS A 302 26.81 -5.42 8.08
C LYS A 302 27.20 -6.85 7.72
N PRO A 303 28.48 -7.14 7.40
CA PRO A 303 28.94 -8.48 7.13
C PRO A 303 28.99 -9.31 8.42
N THR A 304 28.80 -10.62 8.30
CA THR A 304 29.02 -11.57 9.40
C THR A 304 30.49 -12.00 9.50
N SER A 305 31.25 -11.89 8.42
CA SER A 305 32.69 -12.20 8.36
C SER A 305 33.38 -11.35 7.30
N GLY A 306 34.70 -11.16 7.43
CA GLY A 306 35.49 -10.37 6.49
C GLY A 306 35.32 -8.87 6.68
N GLN A 307 35.91 -8.09 5.77
CA GLN A 307 35.99 -6.63 5.90
C GLN A 307 35.72 -5.93 4.56
N VAL A 308 35.08 -4.76 4.65
CA VAL A 308 34.93 -3.81 3.54
C VAL A 308 35.61 -2.51 3.94
N THR A 309 36.63 -2.10 3.22
CA THR A 309 37.30 -0.81 3.42
C THR A 309 37.12 0.09 2.20
N PHE A 310 37.02 1.39 2.43
CA PHE A 310 36.96 2.41 1.39
C PHE A 310 37.93 3.55 1.75
N ASP A 311 38.88 3.84 0.86
CA ASP A 311 39.97 4.81 1.09
C ASP A 311 40.69 4.59 2.45
N GLY A 312 40.94 3.32 2.79
CA GLY A 312 41.62 2.91 4.02
C GLY A 312 40.75 2.95 5.28
N HIS A 313 39.45 3.24 5.18
CA HIS A 313 38.52 3.26 6.31
C HIS A 313 37.54 2.09 6.21
N ASP A 314 37.34 1.35 7.30
CA ASP A 314 36.27 0.35 7.35
C ASP A 314 34.89 1.00 7.18
N VAL A 315 34.13 0.53 6.18
CA VAL A 315 32.82 1.09 5.81
C VAL A 315 31.79 0.98 6.93
N HIS A 316 31.86 -0.08 7.73
CA HIS A 316 30.89 -0.37 8.78
C HIS A 316 31.32 0.20 10.13
N ALA A 317 32.61 0.24 10.43
CA ALA A 317 33.16 0.88 11.63
C ALA A 317 33.07 2.41 11.54
N HIS A 318 33.39 2.98 10.37
CA HIS A 318 33.45 4.42 10.13
C HIS A 318 32.33 4.95 9.23
N TYR A 319 31.18 4.27 9.20
CA TYR A 319 30.05 4.63 8.32
C TYR A 319 29.64 6.10 8.42
N ALA A 320 29.66 6.67 9.63
CA ALA A 320 29.24 8.05 9.88
C ALA A 320 30.04 9.10 9.06
N SER A 321 31.35 8.90 8.90
CA SER A 321 32.23 9.79 8.11
C SER A 321 32.22 9.45 6.62
N LEU A 322 31.90 8.20 6.26
CA LEU A 322 31.94 7.73 4.87
C LEU A 322 30.61 7.86 4.13
N ARG A 323 29.47 7.96 4.82
CA ARG A 323 28.13 7.94 4.21
C ARG A 323 27.90 9.00 3.12
N SER A 324 28.61 10.13 3.15
CA SER A 324 28.52 11.17 2.12
C SER A 324 29.44 10.92 0.92
N ARG A 325 30.48 10.10 1.11
CA ARG A 325 31.43 9.68 0.07
C ARG A 325 30.90 8.53 -0.78
N ILE A 326 29.88 7.82 -0.29
CA ILE A 326 29.26 6.67 -0.94
C ILE A 326 27.88 7.05 -1.47
N GLY A 327 27.74 7.16 -2.79
CA GLY A 327 26.46 7.36 -3.47
C GLY A 327 25.86 6.03 -3.93
N MET A 328 24.60 5.77 -3.59
CA MET A 328 23.87 4.58 -4.05
C MET A 328 22.68 4.99 -4.94
N VAL A 329 22.64 4.45 -6.15
CA VAL A 329 21.55 4.63 -7.11
C VAL A 329 20.79 3.30 -7.24
N PRO A 330 19.55 3.21 -6.74
CA PRO A 330 18.76 1.98 -6.85
C PRO A 330 18.31 1.70 -8.29
N GLN A 331 17.74 0.52 -8.51
CA GLN A 331 17.13 0.12 -9.79
C GLN A 331 16.02 1.10 -10.19
N ASP A 332 15.04 1.33 -9.31
CA ASP A 332 13.95 2.28 -9.55
C ASP A 332 14.43 3.74 -9.56
N ASP A 333 13.83 4.55 -10.43
CA ASP A 333 14.07 5.99 -10.49
C ASP A 333 13.39 6.71 -9.32
N VAL A 334 14.07 6.78 -8.16
CA VAL A 334 13.56 7.43 -6.94
C VAL A 334 13.72 8.95 -7.02
N VAL A 335 12.88 9.60 -7.84
CA VAL A 335 12.82 11.04 -8.06
C VAL A 335 11.36 11.51 -8.10
N HIS A 336 11.08 12.71 -7.59
CA HIS A 336 9.76 13.35 -7.71
C HIS A 336 9.41 13.60 -9.18
N ARG A 337 8.48 12.82 -9.72
CA ARG A 337 8.16 12.79 -11.17
C ARG A 337 7.44 14.06 -11.65
N GLN A 338 6.72 14.74 -10.77
CA GLN A 338 5.92 15.92 -11.07
C GLN A 338 6.79 17.20 -11.17
N LEU A 339 7.97 17.21 -10.54
CA LEU A 339 8.86 18.36 -10.55
C LEU A 339 9.70 18.41 -11.83
N THR A 340 10.22 19.60 -12.14
CA THR A 340 11.31 19.75 -13.12
C THR A 340 12.62 19.20 -12.57
N VAL A 341 13.57 18.85 -13.45
CA VAL A 341 14.89 18.36 -13.04
C VAL A 341 15.58 19.34 -12.11
N SER A 342 15.58 20.64 -12.46
CA SER A 342 16.17 21.69 -11.64
C SER A 342 15.50 21.82 -10.27
N GLN A 343 14.17 21.78 -10.21
CA GLN A 343 13.45 21.81 -8.92
C GLN A 343 13.80 20.61 -8.03
N ALA A 344 13.80 19.39 -8.61
CA ALA A 344 14.13 18.18 -7.86
C ALA A 344 15.56 18.24 -7.28
N LEU A 345 16.54 18.67 -8.09
CA LEU A 345 17.92 18.84 -7.65
C LEU A 345 18.08 19.95 -6.61
N ASN A 346 17.39 21.08 -6.78
CA ASN A 346 17.46 22.18 -5.83
C ASN A 346 16.89 21.79 -4.46
N TYR A 347 15.74 21.10 -4.39
CA TYR A 347 15.18 20.64 -3.13
C TYR A 347 16.06 19.57 -2.47
N ALA A 348 16.61 18.64 -3.25
CA ALA A 348 17.56 17.66 -2.74
C ALA A 348 18.84 18.34 -2.22
N ALA A 349 19.35 19.36 -2.91
CA ALA A 349 20.52 20.12 -2.48
C ALA A 349 20.25 20.93 -1.20
N GLU A 350 19.05 21.52 -1.03
CA GLU A 350 18.66 22.19 0.23
C GLU A 350 18.62 21.24 1.44
N LEU A 351 18.31 19.96 1.21
CA LEU A 351 18.23 18.95 2.27
C LEU A 351 19.57 18.24 2.53
N ARG A 352 20.43 18.11 1.52
CA ARG A 352 21.69 17.34 1.57
C ARG A 352 22.93 18.21 1.80
N LEU A 353 22.94 19.47 1.38
CA LEU A 353 24.06 20.38 1.58
C LEU A 353 24.00 21.08 2.96
N PRO A 354 25.13 21.55 3.50
CA PRO A 354 25.18 22.28 4.75
C PRO A 354 24.23 23.50 4.77
N PRO A 355 23.63 23.83 5.93
CA PRO A 355 22.61 24.87 6.05
C PRO A 355 23.16 26.30 5.86
N ASP A 356 24.48 26.47 5.85
CA ASP A 356 25.20 27.72 5.56
C ASP A 356 25.61 27.85 4.07
N THR A 357 25.18 26.91 3.23
CA THR A 357 25.30 27.01 1.77
C THR A 357 24.38 28.12 1.25
N SER A 358 24.96 29.11 0.57
CA SER A 358 24.15 30.18 -0.03
C SER A 358 23.29 29.65 -1.18
N LYS A 359 22.30 30.44 -1.61
CA LYS A 359 21.50 30.09 -2.78
C LYS A 359 22.38 29.97 -4.03
N ASP A 360 23.34 30.88 -4.20
CA ASP A 360 24.22 30.91 -5.38
C ASP A 360 25.21 29.74 -5.38
N ASP A 361 25.80 29.40 -4.23
CA ASP A 361 26.64 28.20 -4.08
C ASP A 361 25.86 26.93 -4.44
N ARG A 362 24.61 26.83 -3.95
CA ARG A 362 23.74 25.69 -4.22
C ARG A 362 23.40 25.61 -5.70
N SER A 363 23.05 26.72 -6.32
CA SER A 363 22.79 26.78 -7.76
C SER A 363 24.03 26.38 -8.56
N ALA A 364 25.22 26.84 -8.19
CA ALA A 364 26.47 26.42 -8.83
C ALA A 364 26.72 24.90 -8.72
N VAL A 365 26.40 24.29 -7.57
CA VAL A 365 26.45 22.82 -7.42
C VAL A 365 25.47 22.12 -8.36
N VAL A 366 24.22 22.59 -8.43
CA VAL A 366 23.20 22.02 -9.31
C VAL A 366 23.59 22.16 -10.79
N GLU A 367 24.06 23.33 -11.23
CA GLU A 367 24.48 23.55 -12.62
C GLU A 367 25.66 22.67 -13.01
N ARG A 368 26.64 22.49 -12.11
CA ARG A 368 27.77 21.58 -12.36
C ARG A 368 27.31 20.15 -12.58
N VAL A 369 26.41 19.65 -11.72
CA VAL A 369 25.87 18.29 -11.83
C VAL A 369 25.03 18.12 -13.10
N LEU A 370 24.24 19.14 -13.46
CA LEU A 370 23.48 19.14 -14.72
C LEU A 370 24.40 19.09 -15.93
N ALA A 371 25.49 19.85 -15.93
CA ALA A 371 26.46 19.84 -17.01
C ALA A 371 27.19 18.49 -17.12
N GLU A 372 27.65 17.94 -15.99
CA GLU A 372 28.37 16.67 -15.92
C GLU A 372 27.56 15.48 -16.45
N LEU A 373 26.24 15.50 -16.26
CA LEU A 373 25.33 14.45 -16.74
C LEU A 373 24.62 14.79 -18.05
N GLU A 374 25.01 15.89 -18.71
CA GLU A 374 24.42 16.40 -19.95
C GLU A 374 22.89 16.60 -19.84
N LEU A 375 22.43 17.09 -18.69
CA LEU A 375 21.01 17.36 -18.40
C LEU A 375 20.66 18.86 -18.46
N THR A 376 21.62 19.74 -18.73
CA THR A 376 21.43 21.20 -18.76
C THR A 376 20.26 21.62 -19.66
N GLN A 377 20.12 21.02 -20.84
CA GLN A 377 19.03 21.33 -21.78
C GLN A 377 17.65 20.82 -21.32
N HIS A 378 17.61 19.95 -20.33
CA HIS A 378 16.39 19.35 -19.77
C HIS A 378 16.08 19.86 -18.36
N ARG A 379 16.80 20.88 -17.88
CA ARG A 379 16.66 21.45 -16.53
C ARG A 379 15.21 21.83 -16.15
N ASP A 380 14.46 22.40 -17.10
CA ASP A 380 13.10 22.90 -16.88
C ASP A 380 12.03 21.90 -17.36
N LYS A 381 12.47 20.73 -17.87
CA LYS A 381 11.57 19.65 -18.26
C LYS A 381 11.16 18.86 -17.01
N ARG A 382 9.87 18.51 -16.93
CA ARG A 382 9.37 17.63 -15.87
C ARG A 382 9.97 16.23 -15.97
N VAL A 383 10.26 15.63 -14.82
CA VAL A 383 10.90 14.30 -14.73
C VAL A 383 10.03 13.21 -15.36
N ASP A 384 8.70 13.30 -15.27
CA ASP A 384 7.76 12.39 -15.92
C ASP A 384 7.76 12.46 -17.46
N LYS A 385 8.27 13.55 -18.06
CA LYS A 385 8.39 13.73 -19.51
C LYS A 385 9.77 13.35 -20.06
N LEU A 386 10.72 12.95 -19.22
CA LEU A 386 12.05 12.51 -19.63
C LEU A 386 12.02 11.12 -20.28
N SER A 387 12.95 10.86 -21.22
CA SER A 387 13.20 9.49 -21.70
C SER A 387 13.72 8.60 -20.55
N GLY A 388 13.72 7.28 -20.75
CA GLY A 388 14.24 6.32 -19.77
C GLY A 388 15.68 6.66 -19.34
N GLY A 389 16.58 6.80 -20.32
CA GLY A 389 17.97 7.16 -20.07
C GLY A 389 18.10 8.50 -19.34
N GLN A 390 17.42 9.55 -19.80
CA GLN A 390 17.46 10.89 -19.16
C GLN A 390 17.00 10.86 -17.71
N ARG A 391 15.96 10.09 -17.39
CA ARG A 391 15.46 9.94 -16.03
C ARG A 391 16.45 9.17 -15.15
N LYS A 392 17.13 8.14 -15.67
CA LYS A 392 18.22 7.48 -14.96
C LYS A 392 19.35 8.45 -14.65
N ARG A 393 19.75 9.30 -15.61
CA ARG A 393 20.74 10.36 -15.37
C ARG A 393 20.28 11.31 -14.25
N ALA A 394 19.00 11.70 -14.22
CA ALA A 394 18.46 12.54 -13.15
C ALA A 394 18.50 11.84 -11.77
N SER A 395 18.33 10.51 -11.71
CA SER A 395 18.49 9.73 -10.48
C SER A 395 19.95 9.69 -9.99
N VAL A 396 20.90 9.59 -10.92
CA VAL A 396 22.35 9.70 -10.64
C VAL A 396 22.70 11.13 -10.17
N ALA A 397 22.12 12.15 -10.81
CA ALA A 397 22.33 13.56 -10.48
C ALA A 397 22.04 13.88 -9.01
N LEU A 398 20.99 13.29 -8.43
CA LEU A 398 20.65 13.48 -7.02
C LEU A 398 21.74 12.97 -6.07
N GLU A 399 22.41 11.88 -6.42
CA GLU A 399 23.55 11.36 -5.65
C GLU A 399 24.82 12.18 -5.86
N LEU A 400 25.04 12.74 -7.06
CA LEU A 400 26.21 13.58 -7.32
C LEU A 400 26.18 14.94 -6.62
N LEU A 401 25.05 15.38 -6.06
CA LEU A 401 24.95 16.65 -5.30
C LEU A 401 25.93 16.71 -4.12
N THR A 402 26.23 15.58 -3.50
CA THR A 402 27.17 15.49 -2.36
C THR A 402 28.60 15.15 -2.79
N GLY A 403 28.87 15.06 -4.09
CA GLY A 403 30.19 14.73 -4.64
C GLY A 403 30.78 13.40 -4.15
N PRO A 404 30.05 12.27 -4.21
CA PRO A 404 30.56 10.99 -3.74
C PRO A 404 31.76 10.50 -4.57
N SER A 405 32.75 9.94 -3.90
CA SER A 405 33.94 9.33 -4.51
C SER A 405 33.68 7.88 -4.94
N LEU A 406 32.77 7.18 -4.27
CA LEU A 406 32.28 5.85 -4.62
C LEU A 406 30.82 5.95 -5.08
N LEU A 407 30.53 5.52 -6.31
CA LEU A 407 29.17 5.48 -6.86
C LEU A 407 28.78 4.03 -7.16
N ILE A 408 27.72 3.55 -6.52
CA ILE A 408 27.19 2.19 -6.69
C ILE A 408 25.82 2.29 -7.36
N LEU A 409 25.64 1.61 -8.50
CA LEU A 409 24.39 1.62 -9.26
C LEU A 409 23.82 0.21 -9.37
N ASP A 410 22.56 0.04 -9.01
CA ASP A 410 21.81 -1.21 -9.16
C ASP A 410 21.02 -1.17 -10.47
N GLU A 411 21.34 -2.08 -11.40
CA GLU A 411 20.71 -2.25 -12.70
C GLU A 411 20.36 -0.94 -13.44
N PRO A 412 21.33 -0.04 -13.69
CA PRO A 412 21.04 1.29 -14.25
C PRO A 412 20.53 1.28 -15.69
N THR A 413 20.63 0.14 -16.37
CA THR A 413 20.28 -0.02 -17.79
C THR A 413 19.05 -0.90 -18.02
N SER A 414 18.45 -1.40 -16.93
CA SER A 414 17.26 -2.26 -16.98
C SER A 414 16.05 -1.51 -17.56
N GLY A 415 15.37 -2.14 -18.53
CA GLY A 415 14.19 -1.58 -19.18
C GLY A 415 14.47 -0.43 -20.17
N LEU A 416 15.73 -0.16 -20.51
CA LEU A 416 16.11 0.79 -21.56
C LEU A 416 16.25 0.09 -22.91
N ASP A 417 16.03 0.84 -24.00
CA ASP A 417 16.44 0.37 -25.32
C ASP A 417 17.98 0.32 -25.44
N PRO A 418 18.54 -0.47 -26.37
CA PRO A 418 20.00 -0.65 -26.49
C PRO A 418 20.78 0.65 -26.73
N ALA A 419 20.19 1.64 -27.41
CA ALA A 419 20.87 2.91 -27.66
C ALA A 419 20.99 3.74 -26.39
N LEU A 420 19.93 3.79 -25.56
CA LEU A 420 19.94 4.44 -24.26
C LEU A 420 20.82 3.70 -23.24
N ASP A 421 20.85 2.36 -23.26
CA ASP A 421 21.75 1.53 -22.46
C ASP A 421 23.22 1.97 -22.67
N ARG A 422 23.66 2.00 -23.94
CA ARG A 422 25.01 2.47 -24.30
C ARG A 422 25.31 3.87 -23.78
N GLN A 423 24.37 4.80 -23.92
CA GLN A 423 24.55 6.18 -23.45
C GLN A 423 24.72 6.27 -21.92
N VAL A 424 23.97 5.46 -21.16
CA VAL A 424 24.12 5.39 -19.70
C VAL A 424 25.47 4.80 -19.33
N MET A 425 25.90 3.71 -19.97
CA MET A 425 27.23 3.11 -19.74
C MET A 425 28.38 4.08 -20.09
N GLN A 426 28.26 4.86 -21.16
CA GLN A 426 29.24 5.90 -21.53
C GLN A 426 29.32 7.00 -20.48
N MET A 427 28.17 7.43 -19.94
CA MET A 427 28.14 8.38 -18.83
C MET A 427 28.84 7.82 -17.59
N LEU A 428 28.58 6.55 -17.21
CA LEU A 428 29.25 5.92 -16.06
C LEU A 428 30.76 5.80 -16.26
N ARG A 429 31.21 5.45 -17.47
CA ARG A 429 32.63 5.47 -17.85
C ARG A 429 33.25 6.85 -17.64
N ARG A 430 32.61 7.93 -18.11
CA ARG A 430 33.11 9.30 -17.91
C ARG A 430 33.18 9.70 -16.44
N LEU A 431 32.21 9.27 -15.62
CA LEU A 431 32.24 9.52 -14.18
C LEU A 431 33.43 8.81 -13.52
N ALA A 432 33.76 7.59 -13.97
CA ALA A 432 34.97 6.88 -13.56
C ALA A 432 36.22 7.60 -14.06
N ASP A 433 36.29 8.01 -15.33
CA ASP A 433 37.43 8.77 -15.89
C ASP A 433 37.72 10.08 -15.13
N ALA A 434 36.69 10.68 -14.53
CA ALA A 434 36.82 11.84 -13.63
C ALA A 434 37.39 11.50 -12.23
N GLY A 435 37.86 10.27 -12.02
CA GLY A 435 38.54 9.81 -10.79
C GLY A 435 37.65 9.07 -9.78
N ARG A 436 36.36 8.88 -10.06
CA ARG A 436 35.45 8.16 -9.13
C ARG A 436 35.61 6.66 -9.25
N THR A 437 35.34 5.93 -8.16
CA THR A 437 35.14 4.48 -8.21
C THR A 437 33.68 4.21 -8.53
N VAL A 438 33.40 3.57 -9.67
CA VAL A 438 32.02 3.31 -10.12
C VAL A 438 31.75 1.81 -10.17
N LEU A 439 30.80 1.35 -9.36
CA LEU A 439 30.32 -0.04 -9.39
C LEU A 439 28.94 -0.09 -10.04
N VAL A 440 28.78 -0.97 -11.03
CA VAL A 440 27.50 -1.18 -11.72
C VAL A 440 27.07 -2.64 -11.59
N VAL A 441 25.94 -2.88 -10.95
CA VAL A 441 25.28 -4.19 -11.00
C VAL A 441 24.46 -4.25 -12.28
N THR A 442 24.68 -5.27 -13.10
CA THR A 442 23.95 -5.41 -14.37
C THR A 442 23.70 -6.88 -14.70
N HIS A 443 22.58 -7.13 -15.38
CA HIS A 443 22.29 -8.40 -16.05
C HIS A 443 22.56 -8.31 -17.58
N SER A 444 22.80 -7.11 -18.11
CA SER A 444 23.17 -6.88 -19.51
C SER A 444 24.66 -7.17 -19.71
N LEU A 445 24.95 -8.08 -20.64
CA LEU A 445 26.31 -8.50 -20.99
C LEU A 445 26.89 -7.67 -22.15
N THR A 446 26.05 -6.89 -22.84
CA THR A 446 26.35 -6.21 -24.11
C THR A 446 27.54 -5.24 -24.02
N TYR A 447 27.65 -4.50 -22.91
CA TYR A 447 28.61 -3.41 -22.75
C TYR A 447 29.67 -3.67 -21.67
N LEU A 448 29.90 -4.93 -21.29
CA LEU A 448 30.93 -5.28 -20.30
C LEU A 448 32.34 -4.88 -20.75
N ASN A 449 32.61 -4.84 -22.05
CA ASN A 449 33.89 -4.39 -22.60
C ASN A 449 34.21 -2.91 -22.33
N MET A 450 33.23 -2.11 -21.88
CA MET A 450 33.47 -0.73 -21.43
C MET A 450 33.95 -0.64 -19.98
N CYS A 451 33.85 -1.74 -19.23
CA CYS A 451 34.25 -1.81 -17.83
C CYS A 451 35.73 -2.20 -17.74
N ASP A 452 36.47 -1.64 -16.78
CA ASP A 452 37.85 -2.02 -16.53
C ASP A 452 37.94 -3.38 -15.84
N GLN A 453 36.88 -3.74 -15.12
CA GLN A 453 36.82 -4.93 -14.30
C GLN A 453 35.40 -5.51 -14.26
N VAL A 454 35.32 -6.83 -14.15
CA VAL A 454 34.11 -7.60 -13.94
C VAL A 454 34.29 -8.46 -12.69
N LEU A 455 33.33 -8.36 -11.77
CA LEU A 455 33.12 -9.29 -10.66
C LEU A 455 31.98 -10.24 -11.03
N LEU A 456 32.28 -11.51 -11.26
CA LEU A 456 31.30 -12.56 -11.49
C LEU A 456 31.00 -13.30 -10.20
N LEU A 457 29.74 -13.28 -9.79
CA LEU A 457 29.22 -14.02 -8.62
C LEU A 457 28.44 -15.27 -9.04
N ALA A 458 28.66 -16.35 -8.31
CA ALA A 458 27.86 -17.58 -8.40
C ALA A 458 26.71 -17.58 -7.38
N PRO A 459 25.68 -18.45 -7.56
CA PRO A 459 24.71 -18.77 -6.52
C PRO A 459 25.37 -19.04 -5.15
N GLY A 460 24.75 -18.53 -4.08
CA GLY A 460 25.33 -18.53 -2.73
C GLY A 460 26.34 -17.40 -2.47
N GLY A 461 26.46 -16.46 -3.41
CA GLY A 461 27.27 -15.25 -3.27
C GLY A 461 28.75 -15.53 -3.18
N LYS A 462 29.26 -16.36 -4.09
CA LYS A 462 30.67 -16.78 -4.16
C LYS A 462 31.36 -16.08 -5.32
N THR A 463 32.57 -15.57 -5.11
CA THR A 463 33.37 -15.00 -6.20
C THR A 463 33.86 -16.10 -7.13
N VAL A 464 33.64 -15.91 -8.43
CA VAL A 464 34.16 -16.80 -9.49
C VAL A 464 35.27 -16.13 -10.28
N TYR A 465 35.12 -14.84 -10.55
CA TYR A 465 36.08 -14.07 -11.32
C TYR A 465 36.06 -12.63 -10.87
N ALA A 466 37.24 -12.01 -10.78
CA ALA A 466 37.42 -10.60 -10.51
C ALA A 466 38.61 -10.09 -11.34
N GLY A 467 38.36 -9.36 -12.41
CA GLY A 467 39.42 -8.92 -13.32
C GLY A 467 38.89 -8.28 -14.61
N PRO A 468 39.76 -7.89 -15.55
CA PRO A 468 39.35 -7.26 -16.80
C PRO A 468 38.49 -8.19 -17.67
N PRO A 469 37.39 -7.72 -18.29
CA PRO A 469 36.50 -8.57 -19.09
C PRO A 469 37.22 -9.39 -20.17
N GLN A 470 38.25 -8.80 -20.80
CA GLN A 470 39.05 -9.44 -21.86
C GLN A 470 39.88 -10.64 -21.36
N ALA A 471 40.18 -10.68 -20.06
CA ALA A 471 40.95 -11.76 -19.42
C ALA A 471 40.04 -12.87 -18.84
N VAL A 472 38.73 -12.83 -19.06
CA VAL A 472 37.83 -13.89 -18.56
C VAL A 472 38.13 -15.24 -19.21
N GLY A 473 38.52 -15.24 -20.49
CA GLY A 473 38.79 -16.45 -21.26
C GLY A 473 39.94 -17.29 -20.71
N SER A 474 40.99 -16.65 -20.18
CA SER A 474 42.12 -17.37 -19.56
C SER A 474 41.74 -17.98 -18.20
N ALA A 475 40.79 -17.39 -17.49
CA ALA A 475 40.32 -17.89 -16.20
C ALA A 475 39.22 -18.97 -16.33
N MET A 476 38.33 -18.83 -17.32
CA MET A 476 37.11 -19.63 -17.46
C MET A 476 37.15 -20.61 -18.65
N GLY A 477 38.17 -20.55 -19.50
CA GLY A 477 38.34 -21.42 -20.68
C GLY A 477 37.52 -21.02 -21.92
N THR A 478 36.60 -20.06 -21.79
CA THR A 478 35.83 -19.47 -22.90
C THR A 478 35.60 -17.98 -22.66
N GLN A 479 35.39 -17.21 -23.73
CA GLN A 479 34.98 -15.81 -23.65
C GLN A 479 33.46 -15.63 -23.81
N ASP A 480 32.72 -16.71 -24.09
CA ASP A 480 31.26 -16.65 -24.19
C ASP A 480 30.63 -16.58 -22.79
N TRP A 481 30.03 -15.41 -22.50
CA TRP A 481 29.38 -15.16 -21.22
C TRP A 481 28.18 -16.07 -20.96
N ALA A 482 27.46 -16.54 -21.98
CA ALA A 482 26.32 -17.43 -21.80
C ALA A 482 26.79 -18.81 -21.28
N ASP A 483 27.84 -19.36 -21.88
CA ASP A 483 28.45 -20.62 -21.46
C ASP A 483 29.03 -20.51 -20.05
N ILE A 484 29.73 -19.41 -19.75
CA ILE A 484 30.27 -19.13 -18.42
C ILE A 484 29.14 -19.13 -17.38
N PHE A 485 28.03 -18.43 -17.65
CA PHE A 485 26.91 -18.34 -16.71
C PHE A 485 26.22 -19.67 -16.51
N ALA A 486 26.03 -20.46 -17.58
CA ALA A 486 25.45 -21.79 -17.49
C ALA A 486 26.30 -22.70 -16.60
N TRP A 487 27.63 -22.70 -16.80
CA TRP A 487 28.56 -23.49 -16.01
C TRP A 487 28.61 -23.07 -14.54
N VAL A 488 28.72 -21.76 -14.27
CA VAL A 488 28.76 -21.19 -12.92
C VAL A 488 27.47 -21.46 -12.15
N SER A 489 26.33 -21.42 -12.83
CA SER A 489 25.04 -21.74 -12.22
C SER A 489 24.92 -23.21 -11.84
N ALA A 490 25.45 -24.11 -12.68
CA ALA A 490 25.43 -25.55 -12.44
C ALA A 490 26.47 -25.99 -11.39
N ASN A 491 27.63 -25.32 -11.31
CA ASN A 491 28.77 -25.74 -10.51
C ASN A 491 29.36 -24.60 -9.65
N PRO A 492 28.57 -23.95 -8.77
CA PRO A 492 29.00 -22.76 -8.03
C PRO A 492 30.22 -23.00 -7.12
N ASP A 493 30.29 -24.17 -6.47
CA ASP A 493 31.40 -24.54 -5.58
C ASP A 493 32.70 -24.80 -6.34
N ALA A 494 32.62 -25.51 -7.47
CA ALA A 494 33.78 -25.79 -8.30
C ALA A 494 34.36 -24.49 -8.89
N ALA A 495 33.48 -23.60 -9.37
CA ALA A 495 33.86 -22.28 -9.88
C ALA A 495 34.57 -21.44 -8.83
N HIS A 496 34.06 -21.42 -7.60
CA HIS A 496 34.70 -20.71 -6.49
C HIS A 496 36.05 -21.33 -6.09
N ALA A 497 36.16 -22.66 -6.07
CA ALA A 497 37.41 -23.34 -5.76
C ALA A 497 38.52 -22.99 -6.75
N VAL A 498 38.19 -22.92 -8.06
CA VAL A 498 39.12 -22.47 -9.10
C VAL A 498 39.58 -21.02 -8.85
N PHE A 499 38.64 -20.14 -8.48
CA PHE A 499 38.97 -18.76 -8.13
C PHE A 499 39.97 -18.69 -6.97
N LEU A 500 39.74 -19.44 -5.89
CA LEU A 500 40.61 -19.45 -4.70
C LEU A 500 42.01 -20.01 -5.00
N GLN A 501 42.12 -21.01 -5.88
CA GLN A 501 43.42 -21.53 -6.31
C GLN A 501 44.24 -20.46 -7.07
N ASN A 502 43.57 -19.70 -7.94
CA ASN A 502 44.20 -18.65 -8.72
C ASN A 502 44.44 -17.36 -7.90
N ASN A 503 43.79 -17.22 -6.74
CA ASN A 503 43.87 -16.03 -5.89
C ASN A 503 44.16 -16.43 -4.43
N PRO A 504 45.42 -16.79 -4.09
CA PRO A 504 45.77 -17.30 -2.75
C PRO A 504 45.44 -16.33 -1.62
N ALA A 505 45.47 -15.01 -1.87
CA ALA A 505 45.09 -14.00 -0.90
C ALA A 505 43.62 -14.13 -0.45
N ALA A 506 42.71 -14.55 -1.34
CA ALA A 506 41.30 -14.77 -1.00
C ALA A 506 41.08 -16.05 -0.17
N ASN A 507 42.07 -16.95 -0.10
CA ASN A 507 41.99 -18.23 0.62
C ASN A 507 42.51 -18.16 2.08
N GLN A 508 42.89 -16.97 2.57
CA GLN A 508 43.28 -16.80 3.96
C GLN A 508 42.06 -16.81 4.90
N PRO A 509 42.22 -17.06 6.22
CA PRO A 509 41.11 -16.94 7.16
C PRO A 509 40.58 -15.50 7.21
N PRO A 510 39.25 -15.29 7.19
CA PRO A 510 38.67 -13.96 7.28
C PRO A 510 39.08 -13.28 8.59
N ALA A 511 39.57 -12.05 8.48
CA ALA A 511 39.70 -11.19 9.65
C ALA A 511 38.32 -11.01 10.31
N PRO A 512 38.25 -10.98 11.66
CA PRO A 512 37.01 -10.61 12.34
C PRO A 512 36.59 -9.21 11.90
N PRO A 513 35.30 -8.99 11.54
CA PRO A 513 34.83 -7.64 11.23
C PRO A 513 35.02 -6.74 12.45
N GLU A 514 35.46 -5.51 12.21
CA GLU A 514 35.60 -4.51 13.27
C GLU A 514 34.22 -4.23 13.89
N PRO A 515 34.14 -3.98 15.22
CA PRO A 515 32.90 -3.61 15.86
C PRO A 515 32.32 -2.39 15.15
N ALA A 516 31.13 -2.57 14.59
CA ALA A 516 30.53 -1.50 13.83
C ALA A 516 30.29 -0.27 14.70
N GLY A 517 30.77 0.87 14.19
CA GLY A 517 30.68 2.13 14.89
C GLY A 517 29.26 2.67 14.93
N PRO A 518 29.07 3.78 15.65
CA PRO A 518 27.80 4.47 15.63
C PRO A 518 27.46 4.89 14.20
N LEU A 519 26.18 4.78 13.83
CA LEU A 519 25.66 5.25 12.52
C LEU A 519 25.91 6.76 12.27
N GLY A 520 26.39 7.48 13.29
CA GLY A 520 26.53 8.93 13.31
C GLY A 520 25.19 9.61 13.56
N ALA A 521 25.21 10.74 14.26
CA ALA A 521 24.06 11.62 14.20
C ALA A 521 24.02 12.24 12.79
N PRO A 522 22.86 12.26 12.10
CA PRO A 522 22.75 12.97 10.83
C PRO A 522 23.13 14.45 11.01
N ALA A 523 23.51 15.07 9.91
CA ALA A 523 23.87 16.48 9.85
C ALA A 523 22.85 17.34 10.61
N ARG A 524 23.31 18.16 11.56
CA ARG A 524 22.43 18.99 12.39
C ARG A 524 21.89 20.14 11.55
N THR A 525 20.78 19.92 10.84
CA THR A 525 20.00 21.00 10.23
C THR A 525 18.76 21.26 11.09
N SER A 526 18.40 22.53 11.24
CA SER A 526 17.24 22.91 12.04
C SER A 526 15.97 22.27 11.47
N THR A 527 15.19 21.60 12.32
CA THR A 527 13.92 20.95 11.94
C THR A 527 12.96 21.93 11.28
N GLY A 528 12.97 23.21 11.68
CA GLY A 528 12.17 24.27 11.05
C GLY A 528 12.55 24.57 9.60
N ARG A 529 13.84 24.65 9.26
CA ARG A 529 14.28 24.83 7.86
C ARG A 529 13.90 23.61 7.01
N GLN A 530 14.12 22.40 7.53
CA GLN A 530 13.69 21.18 6.83
C GLN A 530 12.18 21.19 6.57
N MET A 531 11.38 21.55 7.59
CA MET A 531 9.93 21.66 7.47
C MET A 531 9.53 22.68 6.41
N LEU A 532 10.15 23.87 6.38
CA LEU A 532 9.86 24.90 5.38
C LEU A 532 10.23 24.44 3.95
N THR A 533 11.37 23.76 3.78
CA THR A 533 11.77 23.21 2.48
C THR A 533 10.81 22.12 2.01
N VAL A 534 10.42 21.19 2.88
CA VAL A 534 9.43 20.14 2.54
C VAL A 534 8.06 20.75 2.27
N ALA A 535 7.63 21.77 3.02
CA ALA A 535 6.36 22.45 2.79
C ALA A 535 6.33 23.17 1.44
N ARG A 536 7.39 23.91 1.09
CA ARG A 536 7.53 24.54 -0.23
C ARG A 536 7.51 23.51 -1.36
N ARG A 537 8.20 22.37 -1.17
CA ARG A 537 8.16 21.25 -2.10
C ARG A 537 6.74 20.68 -2.25
N GLN A 538 6.04 20.45 -1.14
CA GLN A 538 4.67 19.92 -1.15
C GLN A 538 3.72 20.83 -1.93
N LEU A 539 3.81 22.15 -1.73
CA LEU A 539 3.03 23.13 -2.48
C LEU A 539 3.32 23.03 -3.99
N GLN A 540 4.59 22.97 -4.37
CA GLN A 540 4.98 22.81 -5.77
C GLN A 540 4.51 21.49 -6.37
N LEU A 541 4.55 20.38 -5.62
CA LEU A 541 4.05 19.08 -6.06
C LEU A 541 2.55 19.11 -6.35
N ILE A 542 1.76 19.75 -5.47
CA ILE A 542 0.31 19.90 -5.66
C ILE A 542 0.06 20.66 -6.96
N PHE A 543 0.64 21.86 -7.14
CA PHE A 543 0.41 22.70 -8.32
C PHE A 543 1.03 22.16 -9.61
N ALA A 544 2.01 21.25 -9.53
CA ALA A 544 2.63 20.65 -10.70
C ALA A 544 1.70 19.67 -11.43
N ASP A 545 0.76 19.04 -10.72
CA ASP A 545 -0.24 18.17 -11.35
C ASP A 545 -1.51 18.97 -11.67
N ARG A 546 -1.66 19.35 -12.94
CA ARG A 546 -2.81 20.16 -13.41
C ARG A 546 -4.14 19.45 -13.20
N ILE A 547 -4.22 18.14 -13.46
CA ILE A 547 -5.47 17.39 -13.36
C ILE A 547 -5.87 17.29 -11.89
N TYR A 548 -4.90 16.93 -11.03
CA TYR A 548 -5.13 16.84 -9.60
C TYR A 548 -5.45 18.21 -8.98
N THR A 549 -4.73 19.27 -9.37
CA THR A 549 -5.00 20.65 -8.92
C THR A 549 -6.40 21.09 -9.31
N SER A 550 -6.80 20.92 -10.58
CA SER A 550 -8.15 21.30 -11.03
C SER A 550 -9.23 20.54 -10.28
N PHE A 551 -9.02 19.24 -10.03
CA PHE A 551 -9.92 18.44 -9.22
C PHE A 551 -10.04 18.98 -7.79
N LEU A 552 -8.92 19.26 -7.11
CA LEU A 552 -8.93 19.80 -5.75
C LEU A 552 -9.55 21.21 -5.65
N LEU A 553 -9.36 22.05 -6.66
CA LEU A 553 -9.96 23.39 -6.71
C LEU A 553 -11.47 23.32 -6.90
N LEU A 554 -11.95 22.37 -7.71
CA LEU A 554 -13.37 22.25 -8.06
C LEU A 554 -14.16 21.44 -7.01
N LEU A 555 -13.49 20.54 -6.28
CA LEU A 555 -14.07 19.72 -5.22
C LEU A 555 -14.91 20.49 -4.19
N PRO A 556 -14.44 21.57 -3.54
CA PRO A 556 -15.26 22.31 -2.56
C PRO A 556 -16.50 22.96 -3.19
N PHE A 557 -16.46 23.35 -4.47
CA PHE A 557 -17.63 23.91 -5.16
C PHE A 557 -18.67 22.84 -5.45
N ILE A 558 -18.25 21.63 -5.88
CA ILE A 558 -19.19 20.50 -6.06
C ILE A 558 -19.84 20.19 -4.71
N LEU A 559 -19.04 19.99 -3.67
CA LEU A 559 -19.56 19.58 -2.36
C LEU A 559 -20.43 20.67 -1.72
N GLY A 560 -20.05 21.95 -1.88
CA GLY A 560 -20.88 23.07 -1.48
C GLY A 560 -22.18 23.15 -2.27
N ALA A 561 -22.14 22.99 -3.60
CA ALA A 561 -23.33 23.01 -4.45
C ALA A 561 -24.30 21.86 -4.14
N MET A 562 -23.81 20.70 -3.71
CA MET A 562 -24.67 19.60 -3.25
C MET A 562 -25.58 20.01 -2.08
N SER A 563 -25.13 20.94 -1.22
CA SER A 563 -25.99 21.47 -0.14
C SER A 563 -27.18 22.28 -0.67
N LEU A 564 -27.06 22.88 -1.86
CA LEU A 564 -28.14 23.66 -2.49
C LEU A 564 -29.23 22.78 -3.07
N ILE A 565 -28.95 21.48 -3.29
CA ILE A 565 -29.93 20.49 -3.77
C ILE A 565 -30.91 20.09 -2.66
N VAL A 566 -30.53 20.28 -1.38
CA VAL A 566 -31.40 19.99 -0.24
C VAL A 566 -32.69 20.81 -0.37
N PRO A 567 -33.89 20.20 -0.35
CA PRO A 567 -35.14 20.93 -0.57
C PRO A 567 -35.50 21.82 0.63
N GLY A 568 -36.01 23.03 0.35
CA GLY A 568 -36.43 24.02 1.36
C GLY A 568 -35.73 25.37 1.20
N ASP A 569 -36.19 26.38 1.94
CA ASP A 569 -35.64 27.75 1.95
C ASP A 569 -35.35 28.23 3.39
N THR A 570 -35.46 27.34 4.39
CA THR A 570 -35.31 27.68 5.81
C THR A 570 -33.85 27.67 6.24
N GLY A 571 -33.02 26.85 5.59
CA GLY A 571 -31.60 26.73 5.91
C GLY A 571 -31.33 26.28 7.35
N PHE A 572 -30.56 27.07 8.09
CA PHE A 572 -30.31 26.90 9.53
C PHE A 572 -31.25 27.76 10.41
N GLY A 573 -32.40 28.18 9.87
CA GLY A 573 -33.52 28.70 10.63
C GLY A 573 -34.36 27.58 11.26
N VAL A 574 -35.37 27.95 12.06
CA VAL A 574 -36.28 27.00 12.69
C VAL A 574 -37.22 26.40 11.65
N ALA A 575 -37.07 25.11 11.34
CA ALA A 575 -37.92 24.43 10.38
C ALA A 575 -39.31 24.14 10.95
N THR A 576 -40.32 24.11 10.07
CA THR A 576 -41.71 23.83 10.44
C THR A 576 -42.17 22.51 9.83
N VAL A 577 -43.07 21.79 10.51
CA VAL A 577 -43.54 20.45 10.09
C VAL A 577 -44.19 20.44 8.69
N GLY A 578 -44.65 21.59 8.19
CA GLY A 578 -45.28 21.72 6.87
C GLY A 578 -44.35 22.07 5.70
N HIS A 579 -43.17 22.64 5.94
CA HIS A 579 -42.24 23.09 4.89
C HIS A 579 -40.83 22.58 5.16
N SER A 580 -40.43 21.53 4.44
CA SER A 580 -39.10 20.91 4.49
C SER A 580 -38.52 20.71 5.91
N PRO A 581 -39.22 20.00 6.81
CA PRO A 581 -38.85 19.89 8.22
C PRO A 581 -37.49 19.22 8.52
N ASN A 582 -36.90 18.54 7.53
CA ASN A 582 -35.61 17.87 7.64
C ASN A 582 -34.44 18.70 7.08
N GLU A 583 -34.71 19.88 6.51
CA GLU A 583 -33.70 20.68 5.81
C GLU A 583 -32.45 20.98 6.68
N PRO A 584 -32.56 21.49 7.92
CA PRO A 584 -31.36 21.81 8.71
C PRO A 584 -30.49 20.59 9.01
N ASN A 585 -31.10 19.43 9.28
CA ASN A 585 -30.38 18.18 9.51
C ASN A 585 -29.68 17.70 8.23
N GLN A 586 -30.38 17.72 7.09
CA GLN A 586 -29.81 17.31 5.81
C GLN A 586 -28.64 18.20 5.39
N LEU A 587 -28.74 19.53 5.58
CA LEU A 587 -27.65 20.47 5.32
C LEU A 587 -26.42 20.16 6.18
N LEU A 588 -26.63 19.88 7.47
CA LEU A 588 -25.55 19.56 8.39
C LEU A 588 -24.85 18.24 8.04
N ILE A 589 -25.62 17.21 7.67
CA ILE A 589 -25.10 15.92 7.21
C ILE A 589 -24.23 16.12 5.96
N VAL A 590 -24.73 16.85 4.95
CA VAL A 590 -23.98 17.11 3.71
C VAL A 590 -22.71 17.92 3.99
N ALA A 591 -22.78 18.95 4.83
CA ALA A 591 -21.61 19.76 5.18
C ALA A 591 -20.53 18.96 5.93
N ASN A 592 -20.92 18.10 6.87
CA ASN A 592 -20.00 17.25 7.61
C ASN A 592 -19.36 16.17 6.71
N ILE A 593 -20.16 15.52 5.84
CA ILE A 593 -19.63 14.56 4.86
C ILE A 593 -18.64 15.25 3.92
N ALA A 594 -18.97 16.46 3.45
CA ALA A 594 -18.09 17.25 2.61
C ALA A 594 -16.73 17.51 3.29
N ALA A 595 -16.74 17.93 4.57
CA ALA A 595 -15.53 18.16 5.36
C ALA A 595 -14.68 16.89 5.50
N VAL A 596 -15.28 15.76 5.88
CA VAL A 596 -14.58 14.48 6.06
C VAL A 596 -14.01 13.96 4.74
N PHE A 597 -14.81 13.98 3.67
CA PHE A 597 -14.40 13.50 2.35
C PHE A 597 -13.24 14.32 1.79
N MET A 598 -13.38 15.65 1.82
CA MET A 598 -12.37 16.59 1.35
C MET A 598 -11.05 16.45 2.11
N GLY A 599 -11.10 16.39 3.45
CA GLY A 599 -9.92 16.18 4.28
C GLY A 599 -9.21 14.86 3.96
N THR A 600 -9.95 13.75 3.94
CA THR A 600 -9.38 12.42 3.67
C THR A 600 -8.82 12.31 2.25
N ALA A 601 -9.53 12.84 1.24
CA ALA A 601 -9.14 12.75 -0.17
C ALA A 601 -7.83 13.49 -0.48
N LEU A 602 -7.52 14.57 0.26
CA LEU A 602 -6.27 15.34 0.09
C LEU A 602 -5.01 14.54 0.44
N THR A 603 -5.09 13.64 1.42
CA THR A 603 -3.88 13.06 2.04
C THR A 603 -3.76 11.55 1.87
N ILE A 604 -4.84 10.83 1.53
CA ILE A 604 -4.84 9.36 1.50
C ILE A 604 -3.82 8.77 0.51
N ARG A 605 -3.44 9.49 -0.54
CA ARG A 605 -2.44 9.07 -1.56
C ARG A 605 -1.01 9.47 -1.27
N ASP A 606 -0.81 10.37 -0.31
CA ASP A 606 0.42 11.14 -0.23
C ASP A 606 1.61 10.30 0.32
N LEU A 607 1.47 9.67 1.49
CA LEU A 607 2.59 8.94 2.10
C LEU A 607 2.98 7.66 1.37
N VAL A 608 1.99 6.92 0.85
CA VAL A 608 2.25 5.68 0.10
C VAL A 608 2.95 5.95 -1.23
N GLY A 609 2.60 7.05 -1.92
CA GLY A 609 3.22 7.45 -3.17
C GLY A 609 4.66 7.94 -3.02
N GLU A 610 5.00 8.56 -1.89
CA GLU A 610 6.33 9.14 -1.65
C GLU A 610 7.26 8.26 -0.78
N ARG A 611 6.79 7.08 -0.34
CA ARG A 611 7.47 6.27 0.67
C ARG A 611 8.93 5.95 0.33
N THR A 612 9.23 5.63 -0.92
CA THR A 612 10.58 5.28 -1.38
C THR A 612 11.50 6.50 -1.35
N ILE A 613 10.99 7.66 -1.78
CA ILE A 613 11.71 8.94 -1.75
C ILE A 613 11.98 9.37 -0.31
N PHE A 614 10.95 9.35 0.55
CA PHE A 614 11.08 9.72 1.96
C PHE A 614 12.13 8.89 2.69
N ARG A 615 12.13 7.55 2.52
CA ARG A 615 13.12 6.67 3.15
C ARG A 615 14.56 7.01 2.74
N ARG A 616 14.77 7.38 1.48
CA ARG A 616 16.07 7.80 0.95
C ARG A 616 16.50 9.14 1.55
N GLU A 617 15.60 10.12 1.61
CA GLU A 617 15.89 11.42 2.22
C GLU A 617 16.15 11.31 3.72
N GLN A 618 15.42 10.41 4.41
CA GLN A 618 15.59 10.12 5.83
C GLN A 618 16.96 9.49 6.13
N ALA A 619 17.47 8.62 5.25
CA ALA A 619 18.80 8.02 5.40
C ALA A 619 19.92 9.09 5.37
N VAL A 620 19.71 10.21 4.67
CA VAL A 620 20.69 11.29 4.56
C VAL A 620 20.53 12.33 5.68
N GLY A 621 19.36 12.41 6.33
CA GLY A 621 19.17 13.22 7.55
C GLY A 621 17.83 13.97 7.65
N LEU A 622 16.87 13.71 6.77
CA LEU A 622 15.53 14.30 6.88
C LEU A 622 14.82 13.80 8.14
N SER A 623 14.36 14.74 8.98
CA SER A 623 13.59 14.42 10.18
C SER A 623 12.18 13.96 9.83
N ALA A 624 11.76 12.82 10.38
CA ALA A 624 10.37 12.34 10.29
C ALA A 624 9.38 13.35 10.89
N ALA A 625 9.79 14.11 11.92
CA ALA A 625 8.96 15.14 12.52
C ALA A 625 8.79 16.34 11.57
N ALA A 626 9.88 16.83 10.97
CA ALA A 626 9.84 17.94 10.00
C ALA A 626 8.98 17.60 8.78
N TYR A 627 9.10 16.37 8.28
CA TYR A 627 8.34 15.89 7.14
C TYR A 627 6.84 15.81 7.44
N LEU A 628 6.47 15.20 8.58
CA LEU A 628 5.07 15.09 8.97
C LEU A 628 4.45 16.45 9.30
N SER A 629 5.17 17.31 10.03
CA SER A 629 4.68 18.64 10.38
C SER A 629 4.49 19.52 9.14
N ALA A 630 5.40 19.45 8.17
CA ALA A 630 5.26 20.16 6.89
C ALA A 630 3.97 19.74 6.17
N LYS A 631 3.70 18.45 6.09
CA LYS A 631 2.49 17.93 5.46
C LYS A 631 1.23 18.33 6.21
N ILE A 632 1.19 18.17 7.54
CA ILE A 632 0.05 18.58 8.35
C ILE A 632 -0.25 20.07 8.16
N VAL A 633 0.77 20.95 8.21
CA VAL A 633 0.57 22.39 8.04
C VAL A 633 0.06 22.74 6.64
N VAL A 634 0.67 22.19 5.59
CA VAL A 634 0.23 22.45 4.20
C VAL A 634 -1.21 21.96 4.00
N TYR A 635 -1.52 20.73 4.38
CA TYR A 635 -2.87 20.18 4.19
C TYR A 635 -3.92 20.89 5.06
N SER A 636 -3.55 21.34 6.26
CA SER A 636 -4.47 22.12 7.11
C SER A 636 -4.83 23.47 6.48
N ALA A 637 -3.88 24.12 5.81
CA ALA A 637 -4.17 25.35 5.08
C ALA A 637 -5.11 25.11 3.89
N PHE A 638 -4.92 24.02 3.13
CA PHE A 638 -5.83 23.65 2.05
C PHE A 638 -7.24 23.33 2.55
N THR A 639 -7.38 22.50 3.60
CA THR A 639 -8.69 22.16 4.16
C THR A 639 -9.40 23.38 4.72
N ALA A 640 -8.69 24.30 5.37
CA ALA A 640 -9.26 25.55 5.88
C ALA A 640 -9.83 26.44 4.76
N ILE A 641 -9.12 26.56 3.63
CA ILE A 641 -9.59 27.32 2.45
C ILE A 641 -10.79 26.61 1.81
N GLN A 642 -10.70 25.31 1.57
CA GLN A 642 -11.77 24.56 0.91
C GLN A 642 -13.05 24.51 1.77
N THR A 643 -12.91 24.39 3.09
CA THR A 643 -14.06 24.46 4.01
C THR A 643 -14.68 25.85 4.03
N ALA A 644 -13.88 26.92 3.95
CA ALA A 644 -14.40 28.28 3.86
C ALA A 644 -15.27 28.48 2.61
N ILE A 645 -14.88 27.89 1.48
CA ILE A 645 -15.67 27.90 0.24
C ILE A 645 -17.00 27.15 0.44
N VAL A 646 -16.97 25.95 1.04
CA VAL A 646 -18.21 25.18 1.31
C VAL A 646 -19.14 25.97 2.22
N VAL A 647 -18.64 26.52 3.33
CA VAL A 647 -19.42 27.33 4.27
C VAL A 647 -19.99 28.57 3.59
N ALA A 648 -19.20 29.27 2.77
CA ALA A 648 -19.68 30.42 2.02
C ALA A 648 -20.84 30.07 1.08
N ILE A 649 -20.74 28.95 0.34
CA ILE A 649 -21.80 28.48 -0.55
C ILE A 649 -23.07 28.15 0.24
N VAL A 650 -22.94 27.43 1.36
CA VAL A 650 -24.08 27.07 2.22
C VAL A 650 -24.73 28.35 2.78
N VAL A 651 -23.94 29.26 3.33
CA VAL A 651 -24.45 30.49 3.95
C VAL A 651 -25.12 31.40 2.93
N ILE A 652 -24.54 31.56 1.73
CA ILE A 652 -25.11 32.40 0.67
C ILE A 652 -26.37 31.77 0.09
N GLY A 653 -26.38 30.45 -0.13
CA GLY A 653 -27.48 29.78 -0.83
C GLY A 653 -28.62 29.33 0.08
N LYS A 654 -28.36 29.07 1.37
CA LYS A 654 -29.35 28.55 2.33
C LYS A 654 -29.53 29.42 3.57
N GLY A 655 -28.61 30.34 3.85
CA GLY A 655 -28.67 31.21 5.03
C GLY A 655 -27.70 30.81 6.14
N ALA A 656 -27.32 31.79 6.96
CA ALA A 656 -26.39 31.62 8.07
C ALA A 656 -27.04 30.92 9.28
N PRO A 657 -26.23 30.27 10.15
CA PRO A 657 -26.69 29.86 11.48
C PRO A 657 -27.27 31.04 12.26
N THR A 658 -28.46 30.84 12.85
CA THR A 658 -29.27 31.92 13.47
C THR A 658 -29.24 31.93 14.99
N GLN A 659 -28.90 30.80 15.61
CA GLN A 659 -28.76 30.65 17.06
C GLN A 659 -27.36 31.13 17.43
N GLY A 660 -27.25 32.05 18.38
CA GLY A 660 -26.09 32.92 18.61
C GLY A 660 -24.71 32.25 18.69
N ALA A 661 -23.64 33.05 18.74
CA ALA A 661 -22.29 32.52 18.83
C ALA A 661 -22.02 31.82 20.17
N LEU A 662 -21.24 30.73 20.14
CA LEU A 662 -20.79 30.00 21.32
C LEU A 662 -19.48 30.56 21.88
N LEU A 663 -18.49 30.83 21.01
CA LEU A 663 -17.16 31.29 21.43
C LEU A 663 -16.66 32.48 20.63
N LEU A 664 -16.72 32.42 19.30
CA LEU A 664 -15.94 33.32 18.44
C LEU A 664 -16.70 34.58 18.01
N GLY A 665 -17.79 34.91 18.71
CA GLY A 665 -18.60 36.11 18.47
C GLY A 665 -19.48 36.07 17.22
N SER A 666 -19.34 35.05 16.36
CA SER A 666 -20.19 34.81 15.19
C SER A 666 -20.51 33.32 15.04
N ALA A 667 -21.80 32.98 14.97
CA ALA A 667 -22.26 31.59 14.79
C ALA A 667 -21.76 30.99 13.47
N THR A 668 -21.63 31.80 12.41
CA THR A 668 -21.01 31.39 11.14
C THR A 668 -19.53 31.04 11.32
N LEU A 669 -18.81 31.75 12.18
CA LEU A 669 -17.41 31.50 12.43
C LEU A 669 -17.22 30.23 13.28
N ASP A 670 -18.05 30.03 14.32
CA ASP A 670 -18.05 28.79 15.11
C ASP A 670 -18.39 27.57 14.22
N PHE A 671 -19.33 27.73 13.29
CA PHE A 671 -19.68 26.70 12.30
C PHE A 671 -18.51 26.40 11.35
N TYR A 672 -17.87 27.44 10.82
CA TYR A 672 -16.67 27.31 9.99
C TYR A 672 -15.53 26.58 10.70
N VAL A 673 -15.24 26.93 11.95
CA VAL A 673 -14.19 26.29 12.75
C VAL A 673 -14.52 24.82 13.01
N SER A 674 -15.78 24.50 13.32
CA SER A 674 -16.23 23.13 13.56
C SER A 674 -15.97 22.23 12.34
N LEU A 675 -16.40 22.66 11.15
CA LEU A 675 -16.15 21.93 9.91
C LEU A 675 -14.65 21.89 9.55
N THR A 676 -13.91 22.98 9.78
CA THR A 676 -12.49 23.05 9.45
C THR A 676 -11.66 22.09 10.30
N VAL A 677 -11.93 22.03 11.62
CA VAL A 677 -11.25 21.08 12.51
C VAL A 677 -11.60 19.64 12.11
N ALA A 678 -12.87 19.35 11.80
CA ALA A 678 -13.28 18.03 11.31
C ALA A 678 -12.55 17.63 10.01
N ALA A 679 -12.40 18.56 9.06
CA ALA A 679 -11.66 18.34 7.82
C ALA A 679 -10.15 18.13 8.06
N ILE A 680 -9.52 18.92 8.95
CA ILE A 680 -8.10 18.78 9.31
C ILE A 680 -7.84 17.42 9.95
N VAL A 681 -8.65 17.01 10.92
CA VAL A 681 -8.50 15.72 11.60
C VAL A 681 -8.72 14.58 10.61
N SER A 682 -9.68 14.71 9.69
CA SER A 682 -9.89 13.74 8.61
C SER A 682 -8.71 13.68 7.63
N ALA A 683 -8.04 14.80 7.37
CA ALA A 683 -6.79 14.82 6.60
C ALA A 683 -5.65 14.10 7.32
N ILE A 684 -5.52 14.24 8.64
CA ILE A 684 -4.53 13.48 9.43
C ILE A 684 -4.89 11.98 9.45
N LEU A 685 -6.17 11.64 9.55
CA LEU A 685 -6.63 10.26 9.42
C LEU A 685 -6.31 9.68 8.02
N GLY A 686 -6.45 10.47 6.96
CA GLY A 686 -6.01 10.08 5.62
C GLY A 686 -4.51 9.81 5.54
N LEU A 687 -3.66 10.61 6.21
CA LEU A 687 -2.22 10.31 6.34
C LEU A 687 -1.98 9.00 7.10
N LEU A 688 -2.74 8.73 8.17
CA LEU A 688 -2.68 7.45 8.89
C LEU A 688 -2.98 6.27 7.97
N LEU A 689 -4.07 6.33 7.22
CA LEU A 689 -4.45 5.28 6.27
C LEU A 689 -3.40 5.13 5.16
N SER A 690 -2.88 6.24 4.64
CA SER A 690 -1.80 6.23 3.65
C SER A 690 -0.53 5.54 4.18
N SER A 691 -0.21 5.72 5.47
CA SER A 691 0.93 5.03 6.11
C SER A 691 0.71 3.52 6.32
N LEU A 692 -0.55 3.07 6.35
CA LEU A 692 -0.94 1.67 6.50
C LEU A 692 -1.01 0.94 5.16
N ALA A 693 -1.35 1.66 4.09
CA ALA A 693 -1.44 1.11 2.74
C ALA A 693 -0.10 0.54 2.27
N ARG A 694 -0.14 -0.66 1.67
CA ARG A 694 1.05 -1.30 1.09
C ARG A 694 1.24 -0.94 -0.38
N SER A 695 0.15 -0.64 -1.08
CA SER A 695 0.14 -0.27 -2.50
C SER A 695 -0.87 0.83 -2.78
N SER A 696 -0.68 1.53 -3.91
CA SER A 696 -1.60 2.58 -4.36
C SER A 696 -2.99 2.06 -4.73
N GLU A 697 -3.13 0.76 -5.01
CA GLU A 697 -4.40 0.12 -5.35
C GLU A 697 -5.33 -0.01 -4.13
N GLN A 698 -4.78 -0.14 -2.92
CA GLN A 698 -5.55 -0.29 -1.68
C GLN A 698 -6.25 1.00 -1.23
N ILE A 699 -5.84 2.15 -1.78
CA ILE A 699 -6.26 3.46 -1.32
C ILE A 699 -7.74 3.70 -1.59
N LEU A 700 -8.23 3.35 -2.80
CA LEU A 700 -9.60 3.65 -3.19
C LEU A 700 -10.63 2.90 -2.34
N PRO A 701 -10.50 1.58 -2.09
CA PRO A 701 -11.37 0.87 -1.15
C PRO A 701 -11.33 1.48 0.27
N MET A 702 -10.15 1.85 0.77
CA MET A 702 -10.04 2.48 2.09
C MET A 702 -10.79 3.81 2.16
N LEU A 703 -10.69 4.65 1.12
CA LEU A 703 -11.43 5.92 1.04
C LEU A 703 -12.94 5.68 1.10
N VAL A 704 -13.45 4.72 0.32
CA VAL A 704 -14.89 4.38 0.30
C VAL A 704 -15.37 3.93 1.68
N VAL A 705 -14.59 3.06 2.35
CA VAL A 705 -14.94 2.59 3.70
C VAL A 705 -14.98 3.75 4.69
N VAL A 706 -14.00 4.67 4.67
CA VAL A 706 -14.01 5.85 5.56
C VAL A 706 -15.24 6.72 5.32
N ILE A 707 -15.58 6.99 4.06
CA ILE A 707 -16.77 7.78 3.72
C ILE A 707 -18.03 7.08 4.21
N MET A 708 -18.19 5.78 3.92
CA MET A 708 -19.35 5.00 4.34
C MET A 708 -19.50 4.98 5.86
N LEU A 709 -18.40 4.76 6.59
CA LEU A 709 -18.39 4.83 8.05
C LEU A 709 -18.74 6.23 8.55
N SER A 710 -18.23 7.29 7.91
CA SER A 710 -18.55 8.67 8.30
C SER A 710 -20.04 9.02 8.12
N ILE A 711 -20.67 8.52 7.06
CA ILE A 711 -22.11 8.70 6.82
C ILE A 711 -22.91 8.01 7.91
N VAL A 712 -22.64 6.72 8.13
CA VAL A 712 -23.42 5.85 9.03
C VAL A 712 -23.24 6.26 10.50
N PHE A 713 -22.01 6.56 10.92
CA PHE A 713 -21.67 6.80 12.33
C PHE A 713 -21.59 8.27 12.71
N SER A 714 -21.98 9.21 11.84
CA SER A 714 -22.08 10.63 12.21
C SER A 714 -23.19 10.91 13.22
N GLY A 715 -24.22 10.07 13.26
CA GLY A 715 -25.41 10.23 14.11
C GLY A 715 -26.55 11.03 13.48
N GLY A 716 -26.31 11.76 12.39
CA GLY A 716 -27.32 12.61 11.75
C GLY A 716 -28.33 11.87 10.85
N MET A 717 -27.88 10.85 10.11
CA MET A 717 -28.73 10.06 9.20
C MET A 717 -29.35 8.86 9.91
N ILE A 718 -28.54 8.15 10.69
CA ILE A 718 -28.96 7.00 11.48
C ILE A 718 -28.62 7.34 12.94
N PRO A 719 -29.61 7.34 13.84
CA PRO A 719 -29.37 7.65 15.24
C PRO A 719 -28.53 6.52 15.86
N VAL A 720 -27.29 6.85 16.23
CA VAL A 720 -26.37 5.93 16.94
C VAL A 720 -26.50 6.03 18.46
N THR A 721 -26.99 7.17 18.94
CA THR A 721 -27.17 7.52 20.35
C THR A 721 -28.08 6.52 21.06
N GLY A 722 -27.69 6.09 22.27
CA GLY A 722 -28.45 5.12 23.07
C GLY A 722 -28.32 3.66 22.60
N ARG A 723 -27.57 3.37 21.54
CA ARG A 723 -27.32 2.00 21.04
C ARG A 723 -25.95 1.50 21.49
N VAL A 724 -25.93 0.64 22.50
CA VAL A 724 -24.70 0.04 23.03
C VAL A 724 -23.93 -0.69 21.92
N GLY A 725 -22.62 -0.49 21.87
CA GLY A 725 -21.70 -0.96 20.84
C GLY A 725 -21.59 0.02 19.66
N LEU A 726 -22.73 0.44 19.08
CA LEU A 726 -22.74 1.35 17.93
C LEU A 726 -22.33 2.78 18.31
N ASP A 727 -22.81 3.29 19.45
CA ASP A 727 -22.44 4.62 19.94
C ASP A 727 -20.95 4.68 20.27
N GLN A 728 -20.42 3.68 20.98
CA GLN A 728 -18.99 3.58 21.32
C GLN A 728 -18.10 3.50 20.08
N ALA A 729 -18.52 2.77 19.04
CA ALA A 729 -17.79 2.68 17.79
C ALA A 729 -17.73 4.05 17.07
N SER A 730 -18.80 4.84 17.16
CA SER A 730 -18.86 6.17 16.54
C SER A 730 -17.83 7.16 17.10
N TRP A 731 -17.46 7.04 18.38
CA TRP A 731 -16.53 7.97 19.05
C TRP A 731 -15.09 7.90 18.52
N PHE A 732 -14.73 6.87 17.78
CA PHE A 732 -13.42 6.76 17.12
C PHE A 732 -13.38 7.39 15.74
N LEU A 733 -14.50 7.92 15.25
CA LEU A 733 -14.62 8.50 13.91
C LEU A 733 -14.74 10.02 14.00
N PRO A 734 -13.90 10.78 13.25
CA PRO A 734 -13.95 12.24 13.29
C PRO A 734 -15.30 12.79 12.79
N GLY A 735 -15.98 12.08 11.90
CA GLY A 735 -17.30 12.47 11.40
C GLY A 735 -18.38 12.59 12.49
N ARG A 736 -18.29 11.81 13.58
CA ARG A 736 -19.22 11.88 14.72
C ARG A 736 -19.09 13.19 15.48
N TRP A 737 -17.84 13.55 15.79
CA TRP A 737 -17.53 14.75 16.56
C TRP A 737 -17.64 16.02 15.71
N GLY A 738 -17.30 15.96 14.43
CA GLY A 738 -17.51 17.07 13.49
C GLY A 738 -18.99 17.39 13.32
N PHE A 739 -19.84 16.36 13.24
CA PHE A 739 -21.29 16.52 13.21
C PHE A 739 -21.81 17.12 14.53
N ALA A 740 -21.40 16.58 15.68
CA ALA A 740 -21.82 17.07 16.99
C ALA A 740 -21.42 18.53 17.25
N ALA A 741 -20.18 18.90 16.96
CA ALA A 741 -19.70 20.28 17.08
C ALA A 741 -20.50 21.24 16.18
N SER A 742 -20.82 20.81 14.96
CA SER A 742 -21.60 21.64 14.04
C SER A 742 -23.08 21.69 14.45
N ALA A 743 -23.63 20.61 15.03
CA ALA A 743 -25.00 20.51 15.52
C ALA A 743 -25.23 21.40 16.75
N SER A 744 -24.25 21.45 17.67
CA SER A 744 -24.29 22.35 18.82
C SER A 744 -24.25 23.81 18.40
N VAL A 745 -23.44 24.18 17.39
CA VAL A 745 -23.42 25.57 16.88
C VAL A 745 -24.76 26.00 16.29
N VAL A 746 -25.38 25.19 15.43
CA VAL A 746 -26.65 25.55 14.79
C VAL A 746 -27.87 25.34 15.71
N ASP A 747 -27.68 24.73 16.88
CA ASP A 747 -28.74 24.27 17.80
C ASP A 747 -29.73 23.34 17.08
N LEU A 748 -29.21 22.24 16.55
CA LEU A 748 -29.95 21.29 15.72
C LEU A 748 -31.22 20.78 16.44
N LEU A 749 -31.12 20.55 17.75
CA LEU A 749 -32.24 20.10 18.58
C LEU A 749 -33.38 21.13 18.59
N LYS A 750 -33.10 22.43 18.49
CA LYS A 750 -34.15 23.45 18.41
C LYS A 750 -34.70 23.63 17.00
N ILE A 751 -33.84 23.59 15.99
CA ILE A 751 -34.23 23.96 14.61
C ILE A 751 -34.79 22.81 13.78
N ALA A 752 -34.57 21.55 14.17
CA ALA A 752 -35.08 20.36 13.48
C ALA A 752 -36.23 19.69 14.27
N PRO A 753 -37.51 19.96 13.94
CA PRO A 753 -38.66 19.48 14.71
C PRO A 753 -38.91 17.98 14.62
N LEU A 754 -38.41 17.32 13.56
CA LEU A 754 -38.53 15.87 13.37
C LEU A 754 -37.40 15.07 14.02
N MET A 755 -36.49 15.73 14.74
CA MET A 755 -35.39 15.05 15.42
C MET A 755 -35.92 14.25 16.62
N SER A 756 -35.81 12.93 16.57
CA SER A 756 -36.31 11.99 17.58
C SER A 756 -35.32 11.66 18.69
N VAL A 757 -34.07 12.09 18.56
CA VAL A 757 -32.97 11.85 19.51
C VAL A 757 -32.64 13.13 20.27
N ASP A 758 -32.37 12.96 21.56
CA ASP A 758 -31.77 13.98 22.41
C ASP A 758 -30.32 13.55 22.74
N ASP A 759 -29.35 14.07 21.99
CA ASP A 759 -27.94 13.76 22.18
C ASP A 759 -27.27 14.92 22.93
N GLN A 760 -26.69 14.63 24.10
CA GLN A 760 -26.02 15.63 24.92
C GLN A 760 -24.94 16.42 24.16
N LEU A 761 -24.25 15.77 23.22
CA LEU A 761 -23.20 16.41 22.43
C LEU A 761 -23.73 17.47 21.45
N TRP A 762 -25.05 17.49 21.19
CA TRP A 762 -25.67 18.43 20.25
C TRP A 762 -26.26 19.66 20.93
N HIS A 763 -26.21 19.75 22.26
CA HIS A 763 -26.75 20.91 22.97
C HIS A 763 -25.96 22.18 22.64
N HIS A 764 -26.69 23.27 22.41
CA HIS A 764 -26.13 24.58 22.12
C HIS A 764 -25.50 25.22 23.37
N GLU A 765 -24.36 24.67 23.80
CA GLU A 765 -23.59 25.14 24.94
C GLU A 765 -22.08 25.04 24.68
N LEU A 766 -21.33 26.01 25.19
CA LEU A 766 -19.88 26.08 25.00
C LEU A 766 -19.15 24.83 25.49
N ARG A 767 -19.61 24.20 26.59
CA ARG A 767 -18.97 23.01 27.16
C ARG A 767 -19.00 21.80 26.20
N TRP A 768 -20.11 21.60 25.50
CA TRP A 768 -20.29 20.46 24.60
C TRP A 768 -19.52 20.67 23.31
N TRP A 769 -19.64 21.87 22.73
CA TRP A 769 -18.83 22.25 21.58
C TRP A 769 -17.32 22.17 21.85
N ALA A 770 -16.85 22.68 23.01
CA ALA A 770 -15.45 22.61 23.38
C ALA A 770 -14.97 21.17 23.61
N LEU A 771 -15.83 20.31 24.15
CA LEU A 771 -15.55 18.87 24.30
C LEU A 771 -15.43 18.20 22.92
N ASP A 772 -16.35 18.46 21.99
CA ASP A 772 -16.31 17.89 20.64
C ASP A 772 -15.04 18.28 19.89
N ILE A 773 -14.69 19.58 19.91
CA ILE A 773 -13.45 20.09 19.33
C ILE A 773 -12.23 19.50 20.03
N GLY A 774 -12.26 19.39 21.36
CA GLY A 774 -11.18 18.81 22.15
C GLY A 774 -10.91 17.35 21.80
N VAL A 775 -11.96 16.54 21.67
CA VAL A 775 -11.84 15.12 21.28
C VAL A 775 -11.41 14.98 19.82
N LEU A 776 -11.91 15.81 18.91
CA LEU A 776 -11.43 15.85 17.52
C LEU A 776 -9.92 16.09 17.45
N LEU A 777 -9.43 17.12 18.15
CA LEU A 777 -8.01 17.45 18.18
C LEU A 777 -7.18 16.33 18.83
N LEU A 778 -7.71 15.67 19.86
CA LEU A 778 -7.09 14.49 20.46
C LEU A 778 -6.97 13.33 19.45
N LEU A 779 -8.04 13.01 18.71
CA LEU A 779 -8.01 11.99 17.66
C LEU A 779 -6.97 12.33 16.58
N GLY A 780 -6.91 13.60 16.16
CA GLY A 780 -5.89 14.09 15.24
C GLY A 780 -4.47 13.94 15.78
N ALA A 781 -4.24 14.32 17.03
CA ALA A 781 -2.94 14.19 17.69
C ALA A 781 -2.48 12.73 17.83
N VAL A 782 -3.41 11.83 18.22
CA VAL A 782 -3.15 10.38 18.31
C VAL A 782 -2.82 9.81 16.93
N ALA A 783 -3.62 10.11 15.91
CA ALA A 783 -3.37 9.67 14.53
C ALA A 783 -2.02 10.17 14.00
N GLY A 784 -1.72 11.46 14.20
CA GLY A 784 -0.43 12.06 13.84
C GLY A 784 0.75 11.41 14.57
N PHE A 785 0.61 11.10 15.86
CA PHE A 785 1.64 10.40 16.62
C PHE A 785 1.87 8.96 16.13
N VAL A 786 0.81 8.23 15.76
CA VAL A 786 0.94 6.89 15.17
C VAL A 786 1.66 6.96 13.83
N VAL A 787 1.31 7.92 12.97
CA VAL A 787 2.03 8.17 11.70
C VAL A 787 3.50 8.47 11.97
N TYR A 788 3.80 9.35 12.93
CA TYR A 788 5.16 9.69 13.30
C TYR A 788 5.98 8.47 13.74
N ARG A 789 5.40 7.60 14.56
CA ARG A 789 6.06 6.35 14.98
C ARG A 789 6.27 5.38 13.82
N ARG A 790 5.36 5.33 12.85
CA ARG A 790 5.49 4.52 11.64
C ARG A 790 6.56 5.05 10.68
N LEU A 791 6.75 6.37 10.63
CA LEU A 791 7.74 7.03 9.77
C LEU A 791 9.16 7.02 10.35
N ARG A 792 9.33 6.91 11.67
CA ARG A 792 10.65 6.79 12.28
C ARG A 792 11.32 5.47 11.88
N LEU A 793 12.58 5.54 11.43
CA LEU A 793 13.41 4.34 11.27
C LEU A 793 13.54 3.64 12.62
N PRO A 794 13.53 2.29 12.66
CA PRO A 794 13.93 1.55 13.85
C PRO A 794 15.39 1.91 14.17
N GLY A 795 15.59 2.79 15.15
CA GLY A 795 16.92 3.11 15.63
C GLY A 795 17.53 1.85 16.25
N GLY A 796 18.73 1.49 15.80
CA GLY A 796 19.52 0.47 16.48
C GLY A 796 19.64 0.83 17.97
N THR A 797 19.39 -0.15 18.83
CA THR A 797 19.58 -0.11 20.29
C THR A 797 18.76 0.94 21.05
N LYS A 798 17.50 0.60 21.33
CA LYS A 798 16.92 0.54 22.70
C LYS A 798 15.69 -0.35 22.59
N ALA A 799 15.63 -1.42 23.38
CA ALA A 799 14.43 -2.25 23.48
C ALA A 799 13.27 -1.33 23.88
N GLY A 800 12.39 -1.01 22.94
CA GLY A 800 11.13 -0.35 23.25
C GLY A 800 10.32 -1.24 24.19
N PRO A 801 9.32 -0.68 24.92
CA PRO A 801 8.41 -1.50 25.70
C PRO A 801 7.85 -2.62 24.81
N PRO A 802 7.72 -3.86 25.33
CA PRO A 802 7.28 -5.00 24.53
C PRO A 802 5.97 -4.65 23.83
N LYS A 803 5.78 -5.12 22.59
CA LYS A 803 4.56 -4.83 21.80
C LYS A 803 3.28 -5.09 22.62
N ALA A 804 3.30 -6.11 23.47
CA ALA A 804 2.25 -6.42 24.43
C ALA A 804 1.95 -5.28 25.42
N ALA A 805 2.98 -4.62 25.99
CA ALA A 805 2.80 -3.49 26.89
C ALA A 805 2.22 -2.26 26.17
N MET A 806 2.63 -1.99 24.93
CA MET A 806 2.04 -0.91 24.13
C MET A 806 0.57 -1.18 23.79
N ILE A 807 0.23 -2.43 23.45
CA ILE A 807 -1.15 -2.85 23.20
C ILE A 807 -1.97 -2.72 24.50
N ALA A 808 -1.44 -3.17 25.64
CA ALA A 808 -2.11 -3.04 26.93
C ALA A 808 -2.40 -1.57 27.30
N VAL A 809 -1.41 -0.67 27.13
CA VAL A 809 -1.62 0.77 27.37
C VAL A 809 -2.68 1.34 26.43
N ALA A 810 -2.66 0.98 25.15
CA ALA A 810 -3.66 1.44 24.19
C ALA A 810 -5.08 0.96 24.53
N VAL A 811 -5.21 -0.30 24.96
CA VAL A 811 -6.49 -0.89 25.39
C VAL A 811 -7.01 -0.20 26.66
N VAL A 812 -6.15 0.07 27.64
CA VAL A 812 -6.53 0.78 28.88
C VAL A 812 -6.99 2.20 28.59
N LEU A 813 -6.27 2.93 27.73
CA LEU A 813 -6.66 4.29 27.33
C LEU A 813 -7.98 4.29 26.56
N ALA A 814 -8.19 3.34 25.65
CA ALA A 814 -9.45 3.21 24.91
C ALA A 814 -10.62 2.85 25.84
N ALA A 815 -10.43 1.91 26.78
CA ALA A 815 -11.45 1.55 27.76
C ALA A 815 -11.79 2.71 28.70
N GLY A 816 -10.78 3.46 29.16
CA GLY A 816 -10.98 4.66 29.96
C GLY A 816 -11.73 5.76 29.21
N PHE A 817 -11.40 5.98 27.93
CA PHE A 817 -12.12 6.91 27.06
C PHE A 817 -13.58 6.48 26.86
N VAL A 818 -13.83 5.20 26.58
CA VAL A 818 -15.18 4.65 26.44
C VAL A 818 -15.98 4.79 27.74
N ALA A 819 -15.38 4.49 28.90
CA ALA A 819 -16.05 4.63 30.19
C ALA A 819 -16.38 6.10 30.51
N GLY A 820 -15.43 7.01 30.28
CA GLY A 820 -15.64 8.45 30.46
C GLY A 820 -16.74 9.00 29.55
N MET A 821 -16.72 8.63 28.28
CA MET A 821 -17.75 9.06 27.34
C MET A 821 -19.12 8.46 27.65
N THR A 822 -19.19 7.19 28.04
CA THR A 822 -20.46 6.56 28.47
C THR A 822 -21.05 7.26 29.69
N TYR A 823 -20.21 7.74 30.61
CA TYR A 823 -20.67 8.54 31.75
C TYR A 823 -21.19 9.92 31.31
N LEU A 824 -20.47 10.60 30.40
CA LEU A 824 -20.85 11.92 29.92
C LEU A 824 -22.12 11.90 29.07
N THR A 825 -22.35 10.87 28.26
CA THR A 825 -23.53 10.76 27.40
C THR A 825 -24.65 9.92 28.01
N ARG A 826 -24.60 9.63 29.31
CA ARG A 826 -25.52 8.70 29.98
C ARG A 826 -26.99 9.14 29.93
N ASP A 827 -27.25 10.45 29.89
CA ASP A 827 -28.62 10.98 29.83
C ASP A 827 -29.03 11.30 28.38
N SER A 828 -28.21 10.96 27.37
CA SER A 828 -28.64 10.97 25.97
C SER A 828 -29.67 9.88 25.73
N GLY A 829 -30.70 10.17 24.95
CA GLY A 829 -31.81 9.24 24.75
C GLY A 829 -32.77 9.66 23.65
N ASN A 830 -34.02 9.21 23.76
CA ASN A 830 -35.08 9.65 22.87
C ASN A 830 -35.69 10.95 23.39
N ARG A 831 -35.95 11.89 22.48
CA ARG A 831 -36.59 13.15 22.84
C ARG A 831 -38.05 12.89 23.23
N PRO A 832 -38.56 13.48 24.34
CA PRO A 832 -40.00 13.41 24.64
C PRO A 832 -40.78 14.07 23.50
N THR A 833 -41.80 13.38 22.98
CA THR A 833 -42.64 13.89 21.88
C THR A 833 -43.20 15.24 22.26
N GLN A 834 -42.82 16.29 21.53
CA GLN A 834 -43.40 17.61 21.68
C GLN A 834 -44.92 17.48 21.43
N PRO A 835 -45.80 18.04 22.28
CA PRO A 835 -47.23 18.00 22.02
C PRO A 835 -47.47 18.75 20.72
N THR A 836 -47.89 18.04 19.68
CA THR A 836 -48.48 18.65 18.50
C THR A 836 -49.62 19.55 18.97
N ALA A 837 -49.65 20.79 18.47
CA ALA A 837 -50.79 21.70 18.59
C ALA A 837 -52.10 20.93 18.38
N PRO A 838 -53.21 21.29 19.08
CA PRO A 838 -54.40 20.46 19.15
C PRO A 838 -54.80 20.04 17.75
N ALA A 839 -54.74 18.73 17.52
CA ALA A 839 -55.30 18.14 16.32
C ALA A 839 -56.72 18.70 16.19
N ALA A 840 -57.04 19.20 15.00
CA ALA A 840 -58.43 19.37 14.59
C ALA A 840 -59.21 18.13 15.06
N PRO A 841 -60.44 18.30 15.59
CA PRO A 841 -61.14 17.24 16.29
C PRO A 841 -61.08 15.98 15.44
N PRO A 842 -60.80 14.81 16.05
CA PRO A 842 -60.67 13.58 15.29
C PRO A 842 -61.92 13.49 14.43
N LYS A 843 -61.76 13.55 13.10
CA LYS A 843 -62.77 12.94 12.24
C LYS A 843 -62.88 11.54 12.81
N ALA A 844 -64.08 11.25 13.31
CA ALA A 844 -64.41 10.04 14.03
C ALA A 844 -63.58 8.89 13.48
N ALA A 845 -62.86 8.20 14.37
CA ALA A 845 -62.29 6.92 14.04
C ALA A 845 -63.41 6.11 13.39
N VAL A 846 -63.35 5.96 12.07
CA VAL A 846 -64.05 4.86 11.43
C VAL A 846 -63.40 3.65 12.08
N PRO A 847 -64.17 2.78 12.74
CA PRO A 847 -63.60 1.62 13.39
C PRO A 847 -62.88 0.83 12.30
N THR A 848 -61.56 0.86 12.29
CA THR A 848 -60.80 -0.12 11.51
C THR A 848 -60.97 -1.41 12.28
N HIS A 849 -61.96 -2.19 11.85
CA HIS A 849 -61.99 -3.62 12.06
C HIS A 849 -60.60 -4.12 11.62
N ARG A 850 -59.68 -4.35 12.55
CA ARG A 850 -58.46 -5.10 12.25
C ARG A 850 -58.93 -6.52 12.03
N ILE A 851 -59.21 -6.85 10.77
CA ILE A 851 -59.49 -8.22 10.37
C ILE A 851 -58.27 -9.04 10.77
N ASP A 852 -58.44 -10.00 11.66
CA ASP A 852 -57.38 -10.93 12.02
C ASP A 852 -57.18 -11.89 10.84
N LEU A 853 -56.27 -11.50 9.95
CA LEU A 853 -55.99 -12.18 8.68
C LEU A 853 -55.59 -13.66 8.91
N ALA A 854 -54.99 -13.98 10.06
CA ALA A 854 -54.63 -15.36 10.38
C ALA A 854 -55.86 -16.24 10.67
N ASN A 855 -56.94 -15.69 11.26
CA ASN A 855 -58.17 -16.42 11.56
C ASN A 855 -59.04 -16.70 10.32
N LEU A 856 -58.82 -15.99 9.22
CA LEU A 856 -59.49 -16.25 7.95
C LEU A 856 -59.00 -17.57 7.32
N LEU A 857 -57.74 -17.93 7.53
CA LEU A 857 -57.15 -19.13 6.98
C LEU A 857 -57.82 -20.41 7.55
N PRO A 858 -58.11 -21.43 6.72
CA PRO A 858 -58.76 -22.66 7.16
C PRO A 858 -57.79 -23.54 7.95
N ASP A 859 -58.25 -24.29 8.96
CA ASP A 859 -57.38 -25.25 9.65
C ASP A 859 -57.14 -26.52 8.80
N GLY A 860 -56.18 -27.35 9.21
CA GLY A 860 -55.83 -28.56 8.46
C GLY A 860 -56.98 -29.56 8.30
N LYS A 861 -57.96 -29.57 9.22
CA LYS A 861 -59.15 -30.45 9.15
C LYS A 861 -60.13 -29.94 8.10
N ALA A 862 -60.39 -28.64 8.04
CA ALA A 862 -61.22 -28.02 7.02
C ALA A 862 -60.62 -28.23 5.62
N VAL A 863 -59.29 -28.10 5.49
CA VAL A 863 -58.60 -28.33 4.21
C VAL A 863 -58.68 -29.80 3.79
N SER A 864 -58.46 -30.76 4.70
CA SER A 864 -58.64 -32.19 4.41
C SER A 864 -60.05 -32.54 3.93
N ALA A 865 -61.07 -31.91 4.50
CA ALA A 865 -62.46 -32.14 4.11
C ALA A 865 -62.75 -31.64 2.68
N VAL A 866 -62.21 -30.48 2.29
CA VAL A 866 -62.41 -29.92 0.94
C VAL A 866 -61.54 -30.65 -0.10
N MET A 867 -60.31 -31.00 0.25
CA MET A 867 -59.38 -31.74 -0.62
C MET A 867 -59.74 -33.24 -0.77
N GLN A 868 -60.70 -33.75 0.02
CA GLN A 868 -61.08 -35.17 0.08
C GLN A 868 -59.87 -36.10 0.29
N SER A 869 -58.92 -35.68 1.14
CA SER A 869 -57.65 -36.37 1.37
C SER A 869 -57.51 -36.87 2.82
N PRO A 870 -56.60 -37.83 3.09
CA PRO A 870 -56.13 -38.14 4.45
C PRO A 870 -55.69 -36.86 5.21
N PRO A 871 -55.59 -36.89 6.55
CA PRO A 871 -55.32 -35.69 7.35
C PRO A 871 -54.05 -34.99 6.88
N MET A 872 -54.21 -33.75 6.41
CA MET A 872 -53.11 -32.84 6.09
C MET A 872 -52.32 -32.57 7.37
N ALA A 873 -51.01 -32.41 7.29
CA ALA A 873 -50.19 -32.09 8.45
C ALA A 873 -50.66 -30.79 9.13
N ASN A 874 -50.35 -30.58 10.42
CA ASN A 874 -50.69 -29.32 11.09
C ASN A 874 -50.03 -28.13 10.37
N ALA A 875 -50.82 -27.11 10.06
CA ALA A 875 -50.37 -25.93 9.34
C ALA A 875 -49.26 -25.18 10.09
N THR A 876 -48.22 -24.77 9.37
CA THR A 876 -47.32 -23.72 9.86
C THR A 876 -47.88 -22.39 9.34
N ILE A 877 -48.46 -21.58 10.23
CA ILE A 877 -48.91 -20.23 9.86
C ILE A 877 -47.65 -19.37 9.70
N VAL A 878 -47.43 -18.88 8.50
CA VAL A 878 -46.35 -17.95 8.18
C VAL A 878 -46.95 -16.55 8.19
N THR A 879 -46.84 -15.86 9.32
CA THR A 879 -47.08 -14.42 9.38
C THR A 879 -45.82 -13.71 8.89
N ALA A 880 -45.84 -13.26 7.63
CA ALA A 880 -44.74 -12.54 7.03
C ALA A 880 -45.19 -11.11 6.70
N GLU A 881 -44.40 -10.11 7.08
CA GLU A 881 -44.62 -8.72 6.67
C GLU A 881 -44.27 -8.47 5.20
N THR A 882 -43.62 -9.44 4.54
CA THR A 882 -43.09 -9.31 3.17
C THR A 882 -43.54 -10.47 2.27
N PRO A 883 -43.96 -10.20 1.02
CA PRO A 883 -44.29 -11.23 0.03
C PRO A 883 -43.09 -12.12 -0.34
N ARG A 884 -43.35 -13.31 -0.92
CA ARG A 884 -42.31 -14.25 -1.37
C ARG A 884 -41.56 -13.75 -2.62
N GLY A 885 -40.24 -14.02 -2.68
CA GLY A 885 -39.29 -13.51 -3.67
C GLY A 885 -38.95 -14.43 -4.86
N GLY A 886 -39.86 -15.31 -5.30
CA GLY A 886 -39.60 -16.23 -6.42
C GLY A 886 -39.40 -15.54 -7.78
N THR A 887 -38.56 -16.11 -8.64
CA THR A 887 -38.32 -15.61 -10.01
C THR A 887 -38.80 -16.59 -11.07
N ALA A 888 -39.28 -16.08 -12.20
CA ALA A 888 -39.75 -16.90 -13.32
C ALA A 888 -39.16 -16.45 -14.66
N THR A 889 -39.14 -17.36 -15.63
CA THR A 889 -38.90 -17.04 -17.04
C THR A 889 -40.10 -17.54 -17.85
N PRO A 890 -40.87 -16.64 -18.51
CA PRO A 890 -40.70 -15.18 -18.53
C PRO A 890 -41.05 -14.50 -17.17
N PRO A 891 -40.39 -13.38 -16.80
CA PRO A 891 -40.54 -12.71 -15.50
C PRO A 891 -41.96 -12.40 -15.01
N PRO A 892 -42.91 -11.91 -15.85
CA PRO A 892 -44.26 -11.57 -15.38
C PRO A 892 -45.08 -12.79 -14.91
N CYS A 893 -44.63 -14.02 -15.18
CA CYS A 893 -45.34 -15.24 -14.81
C CYS A 893 -44.98 -15.81 -13.44
N ALA A 894 -44.10 -15.14 -12.68
CA ALA A 894 -43.72 -15.58 -11.34
C ALA A 894 -44.94 -15.64 -10.39
N GLY A 895 -45.84 -14.66 -10.48
CA GLY A 895 -47.05 -14.63 -9.64
C GLY A 895 -48.10 -15.68 -10.01
N VAL A 896 -48.04 -16.28 -11.21
CA VAL A 896 -48.95 -17.38 -11.59
C VAL A 896 -48.50 -18.70 -10.96
N ALA A 897 -47.18 -18.87 -10.78
CA ALA A 897 -46.56 -20.11 -10.34
C ALA A 897 -46.47 -20.27 -8.81
N ASP A 898 -46.58 -19.18 -8.05
CA ASP A 898 -46.40 -19.18 -6.60
C ASP A 898 -47.35 -18.19 -5.91
N ALA A 899 -48.16 -18.71 -4.99
CA ALA A 899 -49.04 -17.91 -4.15
C ALA A 899 -48.22 -17.09 -3.15
N GLY A 900 -48.61 -15.84 -2.92
CA GLY A 900 -47.86 -14.94 -2.04
C GLY A 900 -46.70 -14.20 -2.71
N SER A 901 -46.54 -14.29 -4.04
CA SER A 901 -45.44 -13.66 -4.78
C SER A 901 -45.50 -12.12 -4.76
N SER A 902 -44.34 -11.47 -4.65
CA SER A 902 -44.24 -10.00 -4.62
C SER A 902 -44.79 -9.28 -5.85
N GLY A 903 -44.89 -9.96 -7.00
CA GLY A 903 -45.48 -9.42 -8.22
C GLY A 903 -47.01 -9.51 -8.28
N THR A 904 -47.64 -10.20 -7.32
CA THR A 904 -49.09 -10.47 -7.33
C THR A 904 -49.89 -9.33 -6.69
N PHE A 905 -49.34 -8.66 -5.66
CA PHE A 905 -50.07 -7.70 -4.82
C PHE A 905 -49.70 -6.24 -5.09
N ALA A 906 -50.63 -5.32 -4.85
CA ALA A 906 -50.37 -3.89 -4.90
C ALA A 906 -49.56 -3.43 -3.67
N PRO A 907 -48.71 -2.39 -3.78
CA PRO A 907 -48.04 -1.81 -2.62
C PRO A 907 -49.05 -1.16 -1.67
N GLY A 908 -48.72 -1.13 -0.37
CA GLY A 908 -49.53 -0.43 0.64
C GLY A 908 -50.61 -1.28 1.33
N PHE A 909 -50.45 -2.60 1.37
CA PHE A 909 -51.27 -3.49 2.20
C PHE A 909 -51.01 -3.24 3.71
N THR A 910 -52.01 -3.47 4.55
CA THR A 910 -51.99 -3.26 6.01
C THR A 910 -51.46 -4.47 6.79
N GLY A 911 -51.47 -5.66 6.17
CA GLY A 911 -50.90 -6.90 6.71
C GLY A 911 -51.07 -8.07 5.75
N MET A 912 -50.32 -9.15 5.98
CA MET A 912 -50.38 -10.40 5.22
C MET A 912 -50.23 -11.60 6.17
N SER A 913 -51.02 -12.64 5.96
CA SER A 913 -50.89 -13.92 6.66
C SER A 913 -50.98 -15.07 5.67
N GLY A 914 -50.05 -16.02 5.77
CA GLY A 914 -49.99 -17.19 4.89
C GLY A 914 -50.02 -18.50 5.64
N MET A 915 -50.39 -19.57 4.95
CA MET A 915 -50.21 -20.93 5.41
C MET A 915 -49.82 -21.86 4.27
N GLU A 916 -49.10 -22.92 4.64
CA GLU A 916 -48.69 -23.97 3.73
C GLU A 916 -48.97 -25.34 4.39
N LEU A 917 -49.58 -26.23 3.61
CA LEU A 917 -50.07 -27.53 4.04
C LEU A 917 -49.67 -28.60 3.04
N HIS A 918 -49.05 -29.67 3.55
CA HIS A 918 -48.62 -30.83 2.76
C HIS A 918 -49.30 -32.09 3.27
N ASN A 919 -49.68 -32.99 2.37
CA ASN A 919 -50.15 -34.32 2.74
C ASN A 919 -48.93 -35.23 3.00
N PRO A 920 -48.73 -35.73 4.22
CA PRO A 920 -47.59 -36.59 4.54
C PRO A 920 -47.64 -37.96 3.85
N ALA A 921 -48.81 -38.40 3.38
CA ALA A 921 -48.99 -39.68 2.69
C ALA A 921 -48.89 -39.58 1.15
N ASP A 922 -49.09 -38.40 0.57
CA ASP A 922 -48.94 -38.15 -0.87
C ASP A 922 -48.30 -36.77 -1.12
N PRO A 923 -47.02 -36.71 -1.50
CA PRO A 923 -46.30 -35.45 -1.72
C PRO A 923 -46.83 -34.64 -2.91
N ASN A 924 -47.71 -35.22 -3.74
CA ASN A 924 -48.36 -34.52 -4.84
C ASN A 924 -49.58 -33.69 -4.40
N VAL A 925 -50.04 -33.88 -3.17
CA VAL A 925 -51.19 -33.15 -2.59
C VAL A 925 -50.70 -32.11 -1.57
N TRP A 926 -50.81 -30.84 -1.94
CA TRP A 926 -50.44 -29.72 -1.08
C TRP A 926 -51.25 -28.47 -1.43
N MET A 927 -51.27 -27.52 -0.49
CA MET A 927 -51.98 -26.25 -0.62
C MET A 927 -51.20 -25.12 0.05
N VAL A 928 -51.21 -23.95 -0.56
CA VAL A 928 -50.75 -22.69 0.00
C VAL A 928 -51.86 -21.65 -0.11
N ALA A 929 -52.09 -20.88 0.96
CA ALA A 929 -53.07 -19.81 0.97
C ALA A 929 -52.51 -18.56 1.68
N TYR A 930 -52.80 -17.39 1.12
CA TYR A 930 -52.49 -16.09 1.72
C TYR A 930 -53.75 -15.22 1.80
N THR A 931 -53.85 -14.42 2.86
CA THR A 931 -54.79 -13.30 2.98
C THR A 931 -54.02 -12.00 3.18
N VAL A 932 -54.39 -10.96 2.43
CA VAL A 932 -53.70 -9.66 2.39
C VAL A 932 -54.72 -8.56 2.60
N GLY A 933 -54.59 -7.79 3.69
CA GLY A 933 -55.50 -6.69 4.02
C GLY A 933 -55.06 -5.36 3.40
N TYR A 934 -56.00 -4.50 3.03
CA TYR A 934 -55.76 -3.17 2.49
C TYR A 934 -56.49 -2.11 3.31
N PRO A 935 -56.10 -0.82 3.23
CA PRO A 935 -56.77 0.23 4.00
C PRO A 935 -58.17 0.57 3.48
N ALA A 936 -58.54 0.13 2.26
CA ALA A 936 -59.87 0.32 1.67
C ALA A 936 -60.16 -0.71 0.56
N PRO A 937 -61.43 -1.06 0.29
CA PRO A 937 -61.81 -2.02 -0.76
C PRO A 937 -61.26 -1.69 -2.15
N GLN A 938 -61.25 -0.40 -2.51
CA GLN A 938 -60.75 0.08 -3.81
C GLN A 938 -59.24 -0.15 -4.00
N ALA A 939 -58.48 -0.31 -2.90
CA ALA A 939 -57.06 -0.64 -2.95
C ALA A 939 -56.84 -2.14 -3.13
N ALA A 940 -57.72 -2.98 -2.58
CA ALA A 940 -57.70 -4.44 -2.79
C ALA A 940 -58.08 -4.82 -4.23
N GLU A 941 -58.98 -4.06 -4.88
CA GLU A 941 -59.40 -4.32 -6.28
C GLU A 941 -58.31 -4.06 -7.33
N ARG A 942 -57.24 -3.32 -7.00
CA ARG A 942 -56.15 -2.96 -7.93
C ARG A 942 -55.03 -4.00 -7.99
N ILE A 943 -55.37 -5.29 -8.11
CA ILE A 943 -54.39 -6.37 -8.13
C ILE A 943 -53.56 -6.32 -9.44
N PRO A 944 -52.22 -6.10 -9.39
CA PRO A 944 -51.37 -6.08 -10.57
C PRO A 944 -51.41 -7.38 -11.39
N ALA A 945 -51.61 -8.53 -10.72
CA ALA A 945 -51.73 -9.85 -11.32
C ALA A 945 -52.84 -9.94 -12.40
N ALA A 946 -53.92 -9.17 -12.27
CA ALA A 946 -55.01 -9.16 -13.25
C ALA A 946 -54.55 -8.74 -14.65
N ALA A 947 -53.50 -7.90 -14.74
CA ALA A 947 -52.93 -7.44 -16.00
C ALA A 947 -51.83 -8.37 -16.54
N THR A 948 -51.21 -9.21 -15.69
CA THR A 948 -50.03 -10.01 -16.05
C THR A 948 -50.34 -11.48 -16.28
N TRP A 949 -51.27 -12.08 -15.51
CA TRP A 949 -51.61 -13.50 -15.61
C TRP A 949 -52.15 -13.93 -16.99
N PRO A 950 -53.03 -13.16 -17.67
CA PRO A 950 -53.51 -13.55 -19.00
C PRO A 950 -52.40 -13.73 -20.04
N GLY A 951 -51.30 -12.96 -19.92
CA GLY A 951 -50.13 -13.06 -20.78
C GLY A 951 -49.29 -14.33 -20.58
N CYS A 952 -49.59 -15.11 -19.54
CA CYS A 952 -48.92 -16.36 -19.22
C CYS A 952 -49.72 -17.60 -19.64
N ALA A 953 -50.94 -17.44 -20.17
CA ALA A 953 -51.77 -18.56 -20.61
C ALA A 953 -51.07 -19.36 -21.71
N ASN A 954 -51.22 -20.69 -21.67
CA ASN A 954 -50.62 -21.63 -22.63
C ASN A 954 -49.09 -21.48 -22.79
N THR A 955 -48.38 -21.03 -21.75
CA THR A 955 -46.94 -20.77 -21.77
C THR A 955 -46.18 -21.71 -20.83
N ALA A 956 -44.99 -22.16 -21.26
CA ALA A 956 -44.08 -22.89 -20.40
C ALA A 956 -43.28 -21.90 -19.53
N VAL A 957 -43.34 -22.07 -18.21
CA VAL A 957 -42.70 -21.19 -17.23
C VAL A 957 -41.62 -21.96 -16.49
N THR A 958 -40.40 -21.42 -16.46
CA THR A 958 -39.34 -21.92 -15.59
C THR A 958 -39.34 -21.10 -14.31
N PHE A 959 -39.77 -21.69 -13.19
CA PHE A 959 -39.88 -21.02 -11.91
C PHE A 959 -38.77 -21.46 -10.95
N THR A 960 -38.19 -20.50 -10.22
CA THR A 960 -37.14 -20.73 -9.22
C THR A 960 -37.51 -19.99 -7.93
N ALA A 961 -37.82 -20.75 -6.88
CA ALA A 961 -38.01 -20.22 -5.53
C ALA A 961 -36.68 -20.15 -4.78
N ASP A 962 -36.58 -19.27 -3.78
CA ASP A 962 -35.37 -19.10 -2.98
C ASP A 962 -34.92 -20.42 -2.33
N GLY A 963 -33.71 -20.87 -2.66
CA GLY A 963 -33.12 -22.09 -2.13
C GLY A 963 -33.61 -23.41 -2.74
N GLN A 964 -34.42 -23.38 -3.82
CA GLN A 964 -34.91 -24.56 -4.53
C GLN A 964 -34.41 -24.60 -6.00
N PRO A 965 -34.20 -25.80 -6.58
CA PRO A 965 -33.81 -25.91 -7.99
C PRO A 965 -34.94 -25.45 -8.92
N PRO A 966 -34.62 -24.90 -10.11
CA PRO A 966 -35.63 -24.47 -11.09
C PRO A 966 -36.54 -25.62 -11.52
N ARG A 967 -37.84 -25.36 -11.63
CA ARG A 967 -38.86 -26.32 -12.10
C ARG A 967 -39.57 -25.78 -13.32
N GLN A 968 -39.91 -26.66 -14.26
CA GLN A 968 -40.71 -26.32 -15.43
C GLN A 968 -42.19 -26.60 -15.17
N LEU A 969 -43.01 -25.60 -15.47
CA LEU A 969 -44.45 -25.58 -15.28
C LEU A 969 -45.09 -25.30 -16.64
N ALA A 970 -46.16 -26.00 -16.99
CA ALA A 970 -46.98 -25.64 -18.16
C ALA A 970 -48.24 -24.93 -17.68
N VAL A 971 -48.34 -23.62 -17.94
CA VAL A 971 -49.54 -22.84 -17.62
C VAL A 971 -50.59 -23.11 -18.69
N GLY A 972 -51.74 -23.61 -18.28
CA GLY A 972 -52.91 -23.86 -19.11
C GLY A 972 -53.77 -22.60 -19.26
N ALA A 973 -55.08 -22.77 -19.13
CA ALA A 973 -56.04 -21.67 -19.22
C ALA A 973 -55.94 -20.74 -18.00
N VAL A 974 -56.00 -19.43 -18.27
CA VAL A 974 -56.18 -18.39 -17.27
C VAL A 974 -57.52 -17.72 -17.55
N THR A 975 -58.42 -17.72 -16.56
CA THR A 975 -59.75 -17.13 -16.65
C THR A 975 -59.88 -15.99 -15.64
N SER A 976 -60.57 -14.93 -16.06
CA SER A 976 -60.89 -13.78 -15.20
C SER A 976 -62.39 -13.51 -15.26
N GLY A 977 -63.08 -13.54 -14.12
CA GLY A 977 -64.52 -13.28 -14.05
C GLY A 977 -64.97 -12.98 -12.62
N ALA A 978 -65.93 -12.05 -12.46
CA ALA A 978 -66.53 -11.68 -11.18
C ALA A 978 -65.52 -11.39 -10.04
N GLY A 979 -64.45 -10.64 -10.33
CA GLY A 979 -63.43 -10.27 -9.33
C GLY A 979 -62.50 -11.42 -8.90
N THR A 980 -62.55 -12.55 -9.59
CA THR A 980 -61.70 -13.73 -9.37
C THR A 980 -60.86 -14.04 -10.61
N LEU A 981 -59.57 -14.28 -10.40
CA LEU A 981 -58.63 -14.80 -11.39
C LEU A 981 -58.30 -16.25 -11.06
N THR A 982 -58.41 -17.13 -12.05
CA THR A 982 -58.07 -18.54 -11.91
C THR A 982 -57.08 -18.95 -12.98
N ALA A 983 -56.00 -19.61 -12.59
CA ALA A 983 -55.03 -20.20 -13.50
C ALA A 983 -54.88 -21.69 -13.19
N VAL A 984 -54.75 -22.52 -14.23
CA VAL A 984 -54.41 -23.94 -14.09
C VAL A 984 -53.01 -24.15 -14.63
N PHE A 985 -52.17 -24.89 -13.93
CA PHE A 985 -50.88 -25.30 -14.46
C PHE A 985 -50.54 -26.73 -14.07
N THR A 986 -49.71 -27.37 -14.89
CA THR A 986 -49.30 -28.76 -14.70
C THR A 986 -47.81 -28.86 -14.43
N GLU A 987 -47.48 -29.77 -13.53
CA GLU A 987 -46.12 -30.17 -13.17
C GLU A 987 -45.97 -31.69 -13.38
N PRO A 988 -44.76 -32.24 -13.51
CA PRO A 988 -44.57 -33.68 -13.59
C PRO A 988 -45.22 -34.41 -12.40
N GLY A 989 -46.30 -35.14 -12.66
CA GLY A 989 -47.03 -35.95 -11.67
C GLY A 989 -48.23 -35.29 -10.96
N ARG A 990 -48.55 -34.02 -11.23
CA ARG A 990 -49.67 -33.31 -10.59
C ARG A 990 -50.23 -32.15 -11.41
N SER A 991 -51.48 -31.78 -11.12
CA SER A 991 -52.15 -30.61 -11.71
C SER A 991 -52.62 -29.66 -10.61
N CYS A 992 -52.39 -28.38 -10.81
CA CYS A 992 -52.59 -27.32 -9.82
C CYS A 992 -53.58 -26.27 -10.32
N GLN A 993 -54.35 -25.71 -9.40
CA GLN A 993 -55.19 -24.54 -9.65
C GLN A 993 -54.81 -23.42 -8.69
N HIS A 994 -54.60 -22.23 -9.25
CA HIS A 994 -54.31 -21.01 -8.54
C HIS A 994 -55.51 -20.07 -8.65
N VAL A 995 -56.05 -19.62 -7.52
CA VAL A 995 -57.23 -18.75 -7.45
C VAL A 995 -56.88 -17.52 -6.63
N LEU A 996 -57.06 -16.35 -7.25
CA LEU A 996 -56.89 -15.06 -6.63
C LEU A 996 -58.22 -14.31 -6.67
N THR A 997 -58.76 -13.98 -5.50
CA THR A 997 -60.06 -13.30 -5.37
C THR A 997 -59.99 -12.18 -4.35
N THR A 998 -60.98 -11.29 -4.39
CA THR A 998 -61.07 -10.15 -3.46
C THR A 998 -62.45 -10.12 -2.81
N LYS A 999 -62.48 -9.77 -1.53
CA LYS A 999 -63.73 -9.49 -0.83
C LYS A 999 -63.51 -8.36 0.18
N VAL A 1000 -64.32 -7.32 0.05
CA VAL A 1000 -64.17 -6.07 0.81
C VAL A 1000 -62.75 -5.52 0.64
N ASP A 1001 -61.96 -5.42 1.71
CA ASP A 1001 -60.60 -4.89 1.75
C ASP A 1001 -59.53 -5.99 1.87
N VAL A 1002 -59.89 -7.25 1.64
CA VAL A 1002 -59.00 -8.41 1.73
C VAL A 1002 -58.83 -9.09 0.36
N VAL A 1003 -57.58 -9.31 -0.04
CA VAL A 1003 -57.18 -10.15 -1.17
C VAL A 1003 -56.88 -11.56 -0.66
N ILE A 1004 -57.43 -12.58 -1.31
CA ILE A 1004 -57.32 -13.99 -0.96
C ILE A 1004 -56.64 -14.72 -2.12
N ASP A 1005 -55.50 -15.34 -1.84
CA ASP A 1005 -54.62 -15.97 -2.83
C ASP A 1005 -54.39 -17.43 -2.47
N VAL A 1006 -54.95 -18.37 -3.25
CA VAL A 1006 -54.98 -19.80 -2.91
C VAL A 1006 -54.46 -20.64 -4.08
N LEU A 1007 -53.44 -21.45 -3.80
CA LEU A 1007 -52.87 -22.41 -4.74
C LEU A 1007 -53.00 -23.83 -4.18
N ALA A 1008 -53.70 -24.72 -4.88
CA ALA A 1008 -53.84 -26.12 -4.49
C ALA A 1008 -53.44 -27.06 -5.62
N CYS A 1009 -52.80 -28.18 -5.27
CA CYS A 1009 -52.35 -29.20 -6.20
C CYS A 1009 -52.82 -30.59 -5.76
N SER A 1010 -53.23 -31.41 -6.74
CA SER A 1010 -53.54 -32.83 -6.52
C SER A 1010 -53.36 -33.63 -7.82
N SER A 1011 -53.43 -34.97 -7.71
CA SER A 1011 -53.41 -35.87 -8.87
C SER A 1011 -54.68 -35.77 -9.74
N GLY A 1012 -55.80 -35.32 -9.16
CA GLY A 1012 -57.10 -35.14 -9.85
C GLY A 1012 -57.36 -33.73 -10.38
N GLY A 1013 -56.41 -32.81 -10.25
CA GLY A 1013 -56.58 -31.39 -10.55
C GLY A 1013 -57.07 -30.61 -9.33
N GLY A 1014 -56.34 -29.54 -9.00
CA GLY A 1014 -56.54 -28.69 -7.81
C GLY A 1014 -57.82 -27.84 -7.78
N ALA A 1015 -58.92 -28.27 -8.41
CA ALA A 1015 -60.20 -27.53 -8.50
C ALA A 1015 -60.75 -27.08 -7.13
N GLN A 1016 -60.30 -27.74 -6.06
CA GLN A 1016 -60.60 -27.42 -4.67
C GLN A 1016 -60.06 -26.05 -4.23
N ALA A 1017 -59.10 -25.45 -4.94
CA ALA A 1017 -58.61 -24.10 -4.67
C ALA A 1017 -59.74 -23.06 -4.74
N THR A 1018 -60.69 -23.24 -5.66
CA THR A 1018 -61.85 -22.35 -5.80
C THR A 1018 -62.78 -22.43 -4.59
N ASP A 1019 -63.06 -23.64 -4.10
CA ASP A 1019 -63.91 -23.86 -2.92
C ASP A 1019 -63.24 -23.35 -1.63
N LEU A 1020 -61.92 -23.53 -1.51
CA LEU A 1020 -61.13 -23.01 -0.40
C LEU A 1020 -61.09 -21.47 -0.39
N ALA A 1021 -60.83 -20.85 -1.55
CA ALA A 1021 -60.87 -19.40 -1.68
C ALA A 1021 -62.25 -18.83 -1.31
N LYS A 1022 -63.32 -19.51 -1.71
CA LYS A 1022 -64.70 -19.16 -1.34
C LYS A 1022 -64.94 -19.29 0.16
N GLN A 1023 -64.49 -20.36 0.81
CA GLN A 1023 -64.63 -20.51 2.27
C GLN A 1023 -63.89 -19.42 3.05
N ILE A 1024 -62.70 -19.03 2.59
CA ILE A 1024 -61.95 -17.92 3.19
C ILE A 1024 -62.70 -16.61 2.98
N ALA A 1025 -63.22 -16.38 1.77
CA ALA A 1025 -64.02 -15.21 1.46
C ALA A 1025 -65.29 -15.16 2.33
N ASP A 1026 -65.99 -16.27 2.53
CA ASP A 1026 -67.21 -16.30 3.36
C ASP A 1026 -66.97 -15.95 4.83
N LYS A 1027 -65.75 -16.12 5.35
CA LYS A 1027 -65.33 -15.63 6.68
C LYS A 1027 -65.05 -14.13 6.72
N VAL A 1028 -64.83 -13.48 5.57
CA VAL A 1028 -64.75 -12.02 5.46
C VAL A 1028 -66.18 -11.47 5.48
N SER A 1029 -66.60 -10.99 6.66
CA SER A 1029 -67.92 -10.42 6.95
C SER A 1029 -67.97 -8.90 6.90
#